data_AF-A0A532C977-F1
#
_entry.id   AF-A0A532C977-F1
#
_cell.length_a   1.000
_cell.length_b   1.000
_cell.length_c   1.000
_cell.angle_alpha   90.00
_cell.angle_beta   90.00
_cell.angle_gamma   90.00
#
_symmetry.space_group_name_H-M   'P 1'
#
loop_
_entity.id
_entity.type
_entity.pdbx_description
1 polymer ?
#
loop_
_entity_poly.entity_id
_entity_poly.type
_entity_poly.pdbx_seq_one_letter_code
_entity_poly.pdbx_strand_id
1 'polypeptide(L)'
;MVDKLIEFSLRRPLLILTFAGLLTLLGFYAFRTIPIDAFPDVTSVLVQVVTKAPGLSPEEVERLVTFPIEQQVTGVPHMTELRSLTKVGLSLITVVFDDQMDINLARQVVLERLIEVQENLPPGSEPMMTPNSTGLGEVYQYYLEGPSHAGLDKAAVERELIEQRTVQDWVIRPLLKGVPGVIDINSQGGYVKQYQVLVEPELLRKYALSLDEVFASVANNNANAAGNILETYAEKYIVRGAGLIKKLSDIEDIVVKEAGGTPVHIHDIAQVQIGHAIRHGAVVLNGEREVVAGIALMLRGGNARDVVEGIKVKIAEIQDKGLLPAGWRIVPFYDRIELISAALKTVYKALGEGILLVVVVLFIFLGDTRSALIVAATLTVTPLVTFFVMDRFDLTANLMSLGGLAIAIGMMVDASVVVVENIHRHLSDPRHQGLPKQALILNAAREVARPVVFGIIIIIIVFMPILSFQGMEGKMFKPMAYTIMIALMVSLILSITLSPVLCLLSLRAGHADTDPFVLRWAKRTYLPVLRWALGHRGVVLTATGLALAGSIALFPFLGSEFVPILNEGTMAPLTIRLPSISLEQSIKIEREVQKAVMEFPEVQMMVSKIGRTELANDPQEPNESDSVAMLHPIDTWTTASTMAELKEKVRERLAKVPGANFLISQPIQQRVDELISGVRAEVTVKLFGPDLDELRHTGDAIAGILGTIRGVEDLKVEQLFGQPYITIDIDRGKIARHGINVSDVREVIATAIGGEAATRVYEEHRRFNLIVRFPEQYRNSIETIGNIRLKASGGAYIPLSDLGTIRMHEGPGRINRDQLQRYLPVSFNTHGRDIGGIVAEAQERMAREIRLPEGYTVVWGGSFENMQRAMARIKIIVPLTIGVIFLLLFSSFSSLKQAALIICNLPFALIGGIVALWVTGEYLSVPASVGFINLFGVAVLNGIVLVSYINSLRRQEGMEVHQAVLSGCIMRLRPVLMTALVALLGLVPLALSQGIGSEVQRPLAVVVIGGLVSSTILTLVVLPVLYKWIEERAAVPRPPASITSGH
;
A
#
# COMPACT_ATOMS: atom_id res chain seq x y z
N MET A 1 -27.24 -6.32 -35.81
CA MET A 1 -26.93 -4.95 -35.32
C MET A 1 -25.55 -4.50 -35.76
N VAL A 2 -24.49 -5.30 -35.53
CA VAL A 2 -23.11 -5.03 -35.96
C VAL A 2 -23.01 -4.68 -37.46
N ASP A 3 -23.67 -5.45 -38.33
CA ASP A 3 -23.67 -5.19 -39.78
C ASP A 3 -24.24 -3.82 -40.20
N LYS A 4 -25.23 -3.32 -39.44
CA LYS A 4 -25.81 -1.99 -39.66
C LYS A 4 -24.87 -0.88 -39.20
N LEU A 5 -24.08 -1.14 -38.14
CA LEU A 5 -23.09 -0.20 -37.61
C LEU A 5 -21.93 0.01 -38.60
N ILE A 6 -21.43 -1.07 -39.19
CA ILE A 6 -20.38 -1.02 -40.23
C ILE A 6 -20.90 -0.26 -41.45
N GLU A 7 -22.12 -0.58 -41.87
CA GLU A 7 -22.75 0.09 -43.02
C GLU A 7 -22.96 1.59 -42.78
N PHE A 8 -23.42 1.99 -41.58
CA PHE A 8 -23.54 3.39 -41.20
C PHE A 8 -22.18 4.11 -41.22
N SER A 9 -21.15 3.47 -40.68
CA SER A 9 -19.79 4.02 -40.61
C SER A 9 -19.22 4.28 -42.00
N LEU A 10 -19.43 3.36 -42.95
CA LEU A 10 -19.00 3.51 -44.34
C LEU A 10 -19.83 4.53 -45.14
N ARG A 11 -21.11 4.73 -44.80
CA ARG A 11 -21.98 5.74 -45.43
C ARG A 11 -21.65 7.17 -45.00
N ARG A 12 -21.19 7.38 -43.76
CA ARG A 12 -20.87 8.71 -43.19
C ARG A 12 -19.43 8.79 -42.66
N PRO A 13 -18.40 8.64 -43.53
CA PRO A 13 -17.00 8.57 -43.10
C PRO A 13 -16.52 9.86 -42.42
N LEU A 14 -17.01 11.02 -42.86
CA LEU A 14 -16.61 12.32 -42.28
C LEU A 14 -17.04 12.43 -40.80
N LEU A 15 -18.23 11.92 -40.46
CA LEU A 15 -18.79 11.95 -39.09
C LEU A 15 -17.98 11.06 -38.15
N ILE A 16 -17.58 9.86 -38.62
CA ILE A 16 -16.75 8.94 -37.84
C ILE A 16 -15.36 9.55 -37.57
N LEU A 17 -14.77 10.20 -38.57
CA LEU A 17 -13.48 10.89 -38.40
C LEU A 17 -13.55 12.06 -37.44
N THR A 18 -14.57 12.92 -37.50
CA THR A 18 -14.73 14.02 -36.53
C THR A 18 -14.98 13.51 -35.13
N PHE A 19 -15.79 12.45 -34.98
CA PHE A 19 -16.03 11.84 -33.67
C PHE A 19 -14.76 11.20 -33.08
N ALA A 20 -14.01 10.45 -33.89
CA ALA A 20 -12.72 9.89 -33.47
C ALA A 20 -11.70 10.99 -33.12
N GLY A 21 -11.64 12.07 -33.90
CA GLY A 21 -10.80 13.23 -33.62
C GLY A 21 -11.17 13.91 -32.30
N LEU A 22 -12.47 14.12 -32.04
CA LEU A 22 -12.95 14.69 -30.78
C LEU A 22 -12.59 13.81 -29.58
N LEU A 23 -12.82 12.50 -29.69
CA LEU A 23 -12.46 11.55 -28.63
C LEU A 23 -10.95 11.51 -28.39
N THR A 24 -10.14 11.66 -29.43
CA THR A 24 -8.67 11.73 -29.31
C THR A 24 -8.25 13.00 -28.56
N LEU A 25 -8.86 14.15 -28.86
CA LEU A 25 -8.59 15.41 -28.15
C LEU A 25 -9.01 15.36 -26.68
N LEU A 26 -10.21 14.84 -26.40
CA LEU A 26 -10.70 14.63 -25.03
C LEU A 26 -9.83 13.63 -24.28
N GLY A 27 -9.40 12.56 -24.94
CA GLY A 27 -8.46 11.57 -24.41
C GLY A 27 -7.09 12.15 -24.08
N PHE A 28 -6.58 13.04 -24.93
CA PHE A 28 -5.33 13.75 -24.66
C PHE A 28 -5.44 14.73 -23.49
N TYR A 29 -6.59 15.40 -23.34
CA TYR A 29 -6.86 16.23 -22.17
C TYR A 29 -6.91 15.39 -20.89
N ALA A 30 -7.69 14.30 -20.90
CA ALA A 30 -7.81 13.37 -19.77
C ALA A 30 -6.46 12.77 -19.37
N PHE A 31 -5.62 12.39 -20.35
CA PHE A 31 -4.26 11.89 -20.08
C PHE A 31 -3.40 12.89 -19.28
N ARG A 32 -3.65 14.19 -19.38
CA ARG A 32 -2.92 15.21 -18.62
C ARG A 32 -3.52 15.51 -17.25
N THR A 33 -4.82 15.31 -17.06
CA THR A 33 -5.54 15.71 -15.85
C THR A 33 -5.88 14.55 -14.91
N ILE A 34 -5.85 13.31 -15.40
CA ILE A 34 -6.17 12.14 -14.59
C ILE A 34 -5.28 12.09 -13.34
N PRO A 35 -5.82 11.78 -12.15
CA PRO A 35 -5.01 11.65 -10.94
C PRO A 35 -4.00 10.52 -11.10
N ILE A 36 -2.75 10.79 -10.71
CA ILE A 36 -1.64 9.84 -10.87
C ILE A 36 -1.10 9.41 -9.51
N ASP A 37 -0.87 8.11 -9.36
CA ASP A 37 -0.22 7.54 -8.18
C ASP A 37 0.70 6.37 -8.57
N ALA A 38 1.71 6.05 -7.77
CA ALA A 38 2.50 4.83 -7.94
C ALA A 38 1.67 3.60 -7.53
N PHE A 39 0.96 3.69 -6.40
CA PHE A 39 0.21 2.58 -5.83
C PHE A 39 -1.30 2.87 -5.80
N PRO A 40 -2.15 1.86 -6.07
CA PRO A 40 -3.53 1.95 -5.64
C PRO A 40 -3.58 2.01 -4.11
N ASP A 41 -4.50 2.79 -3.55
CA ASP A 41 -4.73 2.78 -2.11
C ASP A 41 -5.37 1.45 -1.71
N VAL A 42 -4.56 0.58 -1.11
CA VAL A 42 -4.96 -0.74 -0.63
C VAL A 42 -5.52 -0.73 0.78
N THR A 43 -5.51 0.41 1.47
CA THR A 43 -5.93 0.47 2.86
C THR A 43 -7.43 0.31 3.02
N SER A 44 -7.83 -0.52 3.99
CA SER A 44 -9.23 -0.66 4.40
C SER A 44 -9.83 0.65 4.88
N VAL A 45 -11.15 0.74 4.87
CA VAL A 45 -11.83 1.85 5.55
C VAL A 45 -11.62 1.63 7.04
N LEU A 46 -10.91 2.55 7.69
CA LEU A 46 -10.58 2.42 9.10
C LEU A 46 -10.66 3.78 9.81
N VAL A 47 -10.98 3.72 11.10
CA VAL A 47 -11.00 4.87 12.01
C VAL A 47 -10.14 4.51 13.20
N GLN A 48 -9.12 5.33 13.49
CA GLN A 48 -8.31 5.17 14.68
C GLN A 48 -8.70 6.19 15.73
N VAL A 49 -8.78 5.72 16.97
CA VAL A 49 -9.07 6.51 18.16
C VAL A 49 -7.86 6.43 19.07
N VAL A 50 -7.27 7.59 19.33
CA VAL A 50 -6.17 7.74 20.28
C VAL A 50 -6.71 8.37 21.54
N THR A 51 -6.51 7.73 22.68
CA THR A 51 -6.88 8.26 23.99
C THR A 51 -5.63 8.40 24.83
N LYS A 52 -5.32 9.63 25.23
CA LYS A 52 -4.23 9.91 26.18
C LYS A 52 -4.77 9.72 27.58
N ALA A 53 -4.03 8.99 28.41
CA ALA A 53 -4.39 8.71 29.79
C ALA A 53 -3.14 8.87 30.68
N PRO A 54 -2.62 10.11 30.81
CA PRO A 54 -1.32 10.35 31.40
C PRO A 54 -1.25 9.80 32.83
N GLY A 55 -0.14 9.12 33.15
CA GLY A 55 0.11 8.57 34.49
C GLY A 55 -0.46 7.18 34.77
N LEU A 56 -1.25 6.60 33.85
CA LEU A 56 -1.76 5.22 34.00
C LEU A 56 -0.78 4.19 33.43
N SER A 57 -0.64 3.06 34.12
CA SER A 57 0.08 1.87 33.63
C SER A 57 -0.68 1.20 32.47
N PRO A 58 -0.02 0.40 31.60
CA PRO A 58 -0.69 -0.26 30.48
C PRO A 58 -1.87 -1.14 30.89
N GLU A 59 -1.79 -1.84 32.02
CA GLU A 59 -2.92 -2.64 32.54
C GLU A 59 -4.09 -1.77 33.00
N GLU A 60 -3.82 -0.63 33.64
CA GLU A 60 -4.84 0.33 34.04
C GLU A 60 -5.47 1.01 32.81
N VAL A 61 -4.67 1.40 31.82
CA VAL A 61 -5.18 1.95 30.56
C VAL A 61 -6.04 0.90 29.85
N GLU A 62 -5.61 -0.37 29.81
CA GLU A 62 -6.38 -1.44 29.20
C GLU A 62 -7.75 -1.55 29.85
N ARG A 63 -7.78 -1.62 31.18
CA ARG A 63 -8.99 -1.86 31.96
C ARG A 63 -9.92 -0.65 32.03
N LEU A 64 -9.38 0.56 32.19
CA LEU A 64 -10.14 1.77 32.48
C LEU A 64 -10.44 2.61 31.24
N VAL A 65 -9.69 2.42 30.15
CA VAL A 65 -9.80 3.24 28.93
C VAL A 65 -10.05 2.37 27.71
N THR A 66 -9.14 1.46 27.39
CA THR A 66 -9.21 0.68 26.15
C THR A 66 -10.45 -0.21 26.12
N PHE A 67 -10.67 -1.03 27.15
CA PHE A 67 -11.77 -1.99 27.20
C PHE A 67 -13.17 -1.33 27.19
N PRO A 68 -13.44 -0.25 27.95
CA PRO A 68 -14.71 0.48 27.84
C PRO A 68 -14.96 1.03 26.42
N ILE A 69 -13.93 1.59 25.76
CA ILE A 69 -14.09 2.10 24.39
C ILE A 69 -14.31 0.94 23.41
N GLU A 70 -13.55 -0.15 23.52
CA GLU A 70 -13.75 -1.36 22.72
C GLU A 70 -15.19 -1.88 22.84
N GLN A 71 -15.72 -1.94 24.06
CA GLN A 71 -17.07 -2.43 24.33
C GLN A 71 -18.14 -1.54 23.68
N GLN A 72 -17.97 -0.21 23.71
CA GLN A 72 -18.92 0.72 23.10
C GLN A 72 -18.86 0.75 21.58
N VAL A 73 -17.67 0.55 21.01
CA VAL A 73 -17.46 0.49 19.56
C VAL A 73 -17.85 -0.88 18.99
N THR A 74 -17.87 -1.92 19.81
CA THR A 74 -18.32 -3.25 19.40
C THR A 74 -19.79 -3.21 18.96
N GLY A 75 -20.06 -3.70 17.74
CA GLY A 75 -21.42 -3.73 17.18
C GLY A 75 -21.76 -2.54 16.27
N VAL A 76 -20.80 -1.65 16.01
CA VAL A 76 -20.92 -0.67 14.93
C VAL A 76 -21.18 -1.38 13.59
N PRO A 77 -22.16 -0.93 12.77
CA PRO A 77 -22.46 -1.54 11.47
C PRO A 77 -21.24 -1.59 10.55
N HIS A 78 -21.14 -2.64 9.73
CA HIS A 78 -20.07 -2.84 8.75
C HIS A 78 -18.65 -2.98 9.33
N MET A 79 -18.49 -3.08 10.65
CA MET A 79 -17.21 -3.35 11.29
C MET A 79 -16.75 -4.79 10.99
N THR A 80 -15.52 -4.93 10.50
CA THR A 80 -14.91 -6.22 10.14
C THR A 80 -13.84 -6.67 11.14
N GLU A 81 -13.11 -5.72 11.72
CA GLU A 81 -12.01 -5.98 12.66
C GLU A 81 -11.96 -4.86 13.71
N LEU A 82 -11.64 -5.22 14.95
CA LEU A 82 -11.39 -4.29 16.04
C LEU A 82 -10.08 -4.66 16.72
N ARG A 83 -9.10 -3.76 16.62
CA ARG A 83 -7.78 -3.93 17.24
C ARG A 83 -7.53 -2.84 18.24
N SER A 84 -6.77 -3.16 19.27
CA SER A 84 -6.24 -2.14 20.17
C SER A 84 -4.80 -2.43 20.58
N LEU A 85 -4.14 -1.33 20.87
CA LEU A 85 -2.79 -1.28 21.36
C LEU A 85 -2.78 -0.37 22.58
N THR A 86 -2.34 -0.93 23.70
CA THR A 86 -2.25 -0.22 24.96
C THR A 86 -0.80 -0.13 25.39
N LYS A 87 -0.38 1.09 25.73
CA LYS A 87 0.96 1.45 26.20
C LYS A 87 0.85 2.37 27.42
N VAL A 88 1.99 2.73 27.99
CA VAL A 88 2.04 3.62 29.15
C VAL A 88 1.39 4.97 28.79
N GLY A 89 0.30 5.26 29.51
CA GLY A 89 -0.52 6.46 29.34
C GLY A 89 -1.16 6.67 27.95
N LEU A 90 -1.30 5.61 27.14
CA LEU A 90 -1.82 5.71 25.78
C LEU A 90 -2.66 4.48 25.40
N SER A 91 -3.84 4.72 24.85
CA SER A 91 -4.67 3.71 24.18
C SER A 91 -4.84 4.09 22.71
N LEU A 92 -4.53 3.18 21.79
CA LEU A 92 -4.82 3.30 20.37
C LEU A 92 -5.79 2.18 19.96
N ILE A 93 -6.98 2.55 19.50
CA ILE A 93 -7.99 1.61 19.01
C ILE A 93 -8.15 1.83 17.51
N THR A 94 -8.09 0.76 16.73
CA THR A 94 -8.28 0.78 15.27
C THR A 94 -9.53 -0.02 14.94
N VAL A 95 -10.53 0.66 14.41
CA VAL A 95 -11.79 0.10 13.94
C VAL A 95 -11.73 -0.04 12.43
N VAL A 96 -11.80 -1.26 11.91
CA VAL A 96 -11.76 -1.54 10.47
C VAL A 96 -13.17 -1.90 10.00
N PHE A 97 -13.54 -1.36 8.85
CA PHE A 97 -14.83 -1.53 8.21
C PHE A 97 -14.69 -2.31 6.90
N ASP A 98 -15.80 -2.82 6.37
CA ASP A 98 -15.84 -3.32 5.02
C ASP A 98 -15.62 -2.20 3.97
N ASP A 99 -15.29 -2.61 2.75
CA ASP A 99 -14.93 -1.68 1.67
C ASP A 99 -16.11 -0.85 1.13
N GLN A 100 -17.36 -1.16 1.52
CA GLN A 100 -18.55 -0.43 1.05
C GLN A 100 -18.90 0.73 1.97
N MET A 101 -18.36 0.75 3.19
CA MET A 101 -18.62 1.80 4.17
C MET A 101 -18.01 3.14 3.76
N ASP A 102 -18.81 4.21 3.77
CA ASP A 102 -18.30 5.57 3.60
C ASP A 102 -17.48 5.99 4.82
N ILE A 103 -16.30 6.58 4.58
CA ILE A 103 -15.38 6.96 5.66
C ILE A 103 -15.95 8.05 6.57
N ASN A 104 -16.74 8.99 6.04
CA ASN A 104 -17.32 10.05 6.87
C ASN A 104 -18.42 9.48 7.75
N LEU A 105 -19.24 8.58 7.20
CA LEU A 105 -20.22 7.84 7.99
C LEU A 105 -19.55 6.97 9.07
N ALA A 106 -18.48 6.25 8.72
CA ALA A 106 -17.73 5.44 9.69
C ALA A 106 -17.20 6.30 10.84
N ARG A 107 -16.61 7.47 10.53
CA ARG A 107 -16.13 8.43 11.53
C ARG A 107 -17.26 9.00 12.37
N GLN A 108 -18.43 9.28 11.78
CA GLN A 108 -19.59 9.77 12.50
C GLN A 108 -20.11 8.72 13.50
N VAL A 109 -20.28 7.47 13.07
CA VAL A 109 -20.78 6.40 13.93
C VAL A 109 -19.81 6.10 15.06
N VAL A 110 -18.49 6.11 14.80
CA VAL A 110 -17.48 5.99 15.86
C VAL A 110 -17.54 7.17 16.82
N LEU A 111 -17.66 8.40 16.31
CA LEU A 111 -17.76 9.61 17.14
C LEU A 111 -18.98 9.55 18.09
N GLU A 112 -20.13 9.06 17.62
CA GLU A 112 -21.32 8.86 18.45
C GLU A 112 -21.02 7.94 19.64
N ARG A 113 -20.32 6.81 19.42
CA ARG A 113 -19.88 5.90 20.49
C ARG A 113 -18.85 6.52 21.43
N LEU A 114 -17.97 7.37 20.92
CA LEU A 114 -16.98 8.06 21.75
C LEU A 114 -17.61 9.10 22.67
N ILE A 115 -18.66 9.79 22.22
CA ILE A 115 -19.41 10.73 23.06
C ILE A 115 -20.11 9.98 24.20
N GLU A 116 -20.72 8.83 23.91
CA GLU A 116 -21.39 7.98 24.91
C GLU A 116 -20.41 7.43 25.97
N VAL A 117 -19.19 7.03 25.56
CA VAL A 117 -18.20 6.46 26.51
C VAL A 117 -17.47 7.53 27.33
N GLN A 118 -17.44 8.78 26.88
CA GLN A 118 -16.65 9.86 27.50
C GLN A 118 -16.93 10.01 29.00
N GLU A 119 -18.18 9.86 29.43
CA GLU A 119 -18.59 9.98 30.84
C GLU A 119 -18.05 8.84 31.72
N ASN A 120 -17.72 7.70 31.12
CA ASN A 120 -17.20 6.52 31.83
C ASN A 120 -15.66 6.49 31.88
N LEU A 121 -14.98 7.39 31.16
CA LEU A 121 -13.52 7.45 31.13
C LEU A 121 -12.97 8.21 32.35
N PRO A 122 -11.76 7.84 32.84
CA PRO A 122 -11.11 8.58 33.92
C PRO A 122 -10.91 10.06 33.55
N PRO A 123 -11.04 10.99 34.50
CA PRO A 123 -10.86 12.42 34.25
C PRO A 123 -9.47 12.71 33.66
N GLY A 124 -9.42 13.56 32.64
CA GLY A 124 -8.19 13.84 31.87
C GLY A 124 -7.94 12.87 30.71
N SER A 125 -8.77 11.83 30.55
CA SER A 125 -8.72 10.94 29.38
C SER A 125 -9.59 11.50 28.25
N GLU A 126 -8.94 12.00 27.20
CA GLU A 126 -9.62 12.58 26.04
C GLU A 126 -9.39 11.69 24.80
N PRO A 127 -10.41 10.92 24.36
CA PRO A 127 -10.38 10.18 23.11
C PRO A 127 -10.47 11.16 21.93
N MET A 128 -9.57 11.01 20.98
CA MET A 128 -9.50 11.83 19.77
C MET A 128 -9.38 10.91 18.55
N MET A 129 -10.14 11.20 17.50
CA MET A 129 -9.96 10.49 16.23
C MET A 129 -8.72 11.01 15.51
N THR A 130 -7.91 10.10 14.97
CA THR A 130 -6.77 10.49 14.14
C THR A 130 -7.23 11.16 12.82
N PRO A 131 -6.34 11.93 12.17
CA PRO A 131 -6.61 12.50 10.84
C PRO A 131 -7.08 11.44 9.83
N ASN A 132 -8.01 11.82 8.94
CA ASN A 132 -8.47 10.93 7.87
C ASN A 132 -7.40 10.77 6.78
N SER A 133 -6.45 9.88 7.02
CA SER A 133 -5.34 9.56 6.13
C SER A 133 -5.20 8.04 5.98
N THR A 134 -4.26 7.59 5.14
CA THR A 134 -4.07 6.18 4.80
C THR A 134 -2.60 5.78 4.93
N GLY A 135 -2.26 4.52 4.65
CA GLY A 135 -0.86 4.03 4.67
C GLY A 135 0.01 4.69 3.62
N LEU A 136 -0.61 5.29 2.61
CA LEU A 136 0.01 6.10 1.59
C LEU A 136 -0.04 7.61 1.91
N GLY A 137 -0.56 7.97 3.08
CA GLY A 137 -0.83 9.35 3.47
C GLY A 137 0.41 10.19 3.74
N GLU A 138 1.54 9.58 4.10
CA GLU A 138 2.82 10.27 4.26
C GLU A 138 3.41 10.61 2.89
N VAL A 139 3.12 11.82 2.38
CA VAL A 139 3.49 12.21 1.01
C VAL A 139 4.78 13.04 0.92
N TYR A 140 5.14 13.73 2.00
CA TYR A 140 6.32 14.59 2.07
C TYR A 140 6.86 14.64 3.49
N GLN A 141 8.14 14.31 3.68
CA GLN A 141 8.81 14.40 4.99
C GLN A 141 10.06 15.29 4.86
N TYR A 142 10.21 16.20 5.82
CA TYR A 142 11.30 17.17 5.85
C TYR A 142 11.85 17.34 7.25
N TYR A 143 13.06 17.87 7.35
CA TYR A 143 13.64 18.37 8.58
C TYR A 143 13.98 19.86 8.48
N LEU A 144 14.09 20.52 9.62
CA LEU A 144 14.58 21.89 9.72
C LEU A 144 16.09 21.87 9.87
N GLU A 145 16.77 22.39 8.86
CA GLU A 145 18.19 22.64 8.90
C GLU A 145 18.45 24.00 9.55
N GLY A 146 19.08 23.97 10.73
CA GLY A 146 19.63 25.15 11.39
C GLY A 146 21.13 25.35 11.10
N PRO A 147 21.71 26.48 11.56
CA PRO A 147 23.15 26.74 11.47
C PRO A 147 24.00 25.63 12.11
N SER A 148 25.27 25.55 11.74
CA SER A 148 26.16 24.48 12.21
C SER A 148 26.27 24.46 13.74
N HIS A 149 26.09 23.28 14.35
CA HIS A 149 26.29 23.06 15.79
C HIS A 149 27.78 23.06 16.19
N ALA A 150 28.71 23.26 15.24
CA ALA A 150 30.14 23.22 15.51
C ALA A 150 30.55 24.30 16.52
N GLY A 151 31.01 23.87 17.71
CA GLY A 151 31.46 24.76 18.78
C GLY A 151 30.35 25.26 19.72
N LEU A 152 29.10 24.81 19.57
CA LEU A 152 28.02 25.10 20.51
C LEU A 152 28.11 24.19 21.75
N ASP A 153 27.77 24.74 22.91
CA ASP A 153 27.55 23.96 24.12
C ASP A 153 26.19 23.23 24.06
N LYS A 154 26.00 22.23 24.93
CA LYS A 154 24.75 21.45 24.97
C LYS A 154 23.52 22.34 25.21
N ALA A 155 23.66 23.38 26.03
CA ALA A 155 22.59 24.31 26.36
C ALA A 155 22.19 25.22 25.19
N ALA A 156 23.13 25.58 24.30
CA ALA A 156 22.80 26.28 23.06
C ALA A 156 22.08 25.37 22.07
N VAL A 157 22.52 24.11 21.92
CA VAL A 157 21.84 23.13 21.05
C VAL A 157 20.41 22.87 21.53
N GLU A 158 20.20 22.75 22.84
CA GLU A 158 18.86 22.59 23.41
C GLU A 158 17.97 23.81 23.11
N ARG A 159 18.47 25.03 23.32
CA ARG A 159 17.75 26.26 23.00
C ARG A 159 17.39 26.36 21.52
N GLU A 160 18.30 26.00 20.63
CA GLU A 160 18.03 25.96 19.19
C GLU A 160 16.93 24.96 18.86
N LEU A 161 16.95 23.75 19.43
CA LEU A 161 15.92 22.73 19.21
C LEU A 161 14.55 23.13 19.82
N ILE A 162 14.52 23.89 20.92
CA ILE A 162 13.28 24.52 21.43
C ILE A 162 12.73 25.52 20.40
N GLU A 163 13.59 26.36 19.84
CA GLU A 163 13.20 27.36 18.85
C GLU A 163 12.72 26.69 17.56
N GLN A 164 13.46 25.70 17.04
CA GLN A 164 13.09 24.92 15.86
C GLN A 164 11.72 24.27 16.05
N ARG A 165 11.48 23.66 17.21
CA ARG A 165 10.19 23.03 17.51
C ARG A 165 9.08 24.07 17.62
N THR A 166 9.36 25.24 18.20
CA THR A 166 8.41 26.34 18.30
C THR A 166 8.02 26.87 16.92
N VAL A 167 8.98 27.08 16.02
CA VAL A 167 8.73 27.52 14.64
C VAL A 167 7.98 26.45 13.85
N GLN A 168 8.34 25.17 14.02
CA GLN A 168 7.63 24.05 13.38
C GLN A 168 6.14 24.04 13.76
N ASP A 169 5.83 24.12 15.05
CA ASP A 169 4.45 23.96 15.54
C ASP A 169 3.57 25.20 15.27
N TRP A 170 4.13 26.41 15.34
CA TRP A 170 3.37 27.65 15.31
C TRP A 170 3.47 28.45 14.01
N VAL A 171 4.46 28.17 13.15
CA VAL A 171 4.66 28.86 11.88
C VAL A 171 4.48 27.90 10.71
N ILE A 172 5.30 26.85 10.65
CA ILE A 172 5.37 25.96 9.48
C ILE A 172 4.10 25.09 9.39
N ARG A 173 3.74 24.39 10.47
CA ARG A 173 2.57 23.51 10.52
C ARG A 173 1.26 24.22 10.10
N PRO A 174 0.89 25.40 10.64
CA PRO A 174 -0.31 26.11 10.21
C PRO A 174 -0.28 26.53 8.73
N LEU A 175 0.87 26.98 8.22
CA LEU A 175 1.00 27.43 6.84
C LEU A 175 0.90 26.27 5.84
N LEU A 176 1.52 25.14 6.15
CA LEU A 176 1.46 23.94 5.31
C LEU A 176 0.09 23.24 5.41
N LYS A 177 -0.57 23.28 6.56
CA LYS A 177 -1.95 22.76 6.72
C LYS A 177 -2.98 23.55 5.89
N GLY A 178 -2.66 24.79 5.51
CA GLY A 178 -3.47 25.58 4.57
C GLY A 178 -3.41 25.10 3.12
N VAL A 179 -2.52 24.16 2.77
CA VAL A 179 -2.43 23.60 1.41
C VAL A 179 -3.60 22.64 1.16
N PRO A 180 -4.35 22.80 0.05
CA PRO A 180 -5.44 21.89 -0.29
C PRO A 180 -4.98 20.42 -0.33
N GLY A 181 -5.75 19.52 0.28
CA GLY A 181 -5.45 18.09 0.34
C GLY A 181 -4.50 17.67 1.47
N VAL A 182 -3.92 18.61 2.23
CA VAL A 182 -3.20 18.31 3.48
C VAL A 182 -4.18 18.27 4.64
N ILE A 183 -4.25 17.14 5.37
CA ILE A 183 -5.14 17.03 6.54
C ILE A 183 -4.43 17.44 7.84
N ASP A 184 -3.16 17.09 7.99
CA ASP A 184 -2.35 17.49 9.13
C ASP A 184 -0.85 17.44 8.81
N ILE A 185 -0.06 18.15 9.61
CA ILE A 185 1.41 18.04 9.62
C ILE A 185 1.80 17.51 10.99
N ASN A 186 2.44 16.33 11.04
CA ASN A 186 2.91 15.74 12.28
C ASN A 186 4.33 16.23 12.58
N SER A 187 4.53 16.94 13.68
CA SER A 187 5.82 17.47 14.13
C SER A 187 6.55 16.42 14.99
N GLN A 188 7.80 16.10 14.63
CA GLN A 188 8.64 15.11 15.30
C GLN A 188 9.95 15.73 15.79
N GLY A 189 10.47 15.24 16.92
CA GLY A 189 11.74 15.70 17.48
C GLY A 189 11.69 17.12 18.08
N GLY A 190 12.86 17.59 18.51
CA GLY A 190 13.03 18.86 19.24
C GLY A 190 12.48 18.83 20.67
N TYR A 191 12.37 20.03 21.24
CA TYR A 191 11.91 20.23 22.62
C TYR A 191 10.66 21.12 22.62
N VAL A 192 9.54 20.62 23.13
CA VAL A 192 8.33 21.43 23.27
C VAL A 192 8.54 22.43 24.41
N LYS A 193 8.57 23.72 24.07
CA LYS A 193 8.74 24.82 25.03
C LYS A 193 7.70 24.74 26.16
N GLN A 194 8.17 24.86 27.38
CA GLN A 194 7.35 24.82 28.58
C GLN A 194 7.88 25.81 29.62
N TYR A 195 6.98 26.50 30.31
CA TYR A 195 7.35 27.29 31.48
C TYR A 195 7.33 26.39 32.73
N GLN A 196 8.37 26.46 33.55
CA GLN A 196 8.55 25.58 34.69
C GLN A 196 8.80 26.39 35.95
N VAL A 197 8.02 26.11 36.99
CA VAL A 197 8.23 26.55 38.36
C VAL A 197 8.83 25.38 39.13
N LEU A 198 10.15 25.41 39.34
CA LEU A 198 10.90 24.38 40.03
C LEU A 198 10.94 24.70 41.52
N VAL A 199 10.03 24.10 42.29
CA VAL A 199 9.80 24.42 43.70
C VAL A 199 10.80 23.71 44.60
N GLU A 200 11.45 24.46 45.48
CA GLU A 200 12.45 23.93 46.40
C GLU A 200 11.77 23.40 47.69
N PRO A 201 11.80 22.08 47.97
CA PRO A 201 11.04 21.49 49.07
C PRO A 201 11.43 22.03 50.46
N GLU A 202 12.70 22.35 50.64
CA GLU A 202 13.22 22.88 51.91
C GLU A 202 12.70 24.31 52.18
N LEU A 203 12.48 25.11 51.12
CA LEU A 203 11.89 26.44 51.23
C LEU A 203 10.38 26.36 51.55
N LEU A 204 9.65 25.39 50.98
CA LEU A 204 8.26 25.14 51.38
C LEU A 204 8.12 24.91 52.88
N ARG A 205 9.03 24.12 53.47
CA ARG A 205 9.06 23.89 54.92
C ARG A 205 9.37 25.17 55.70
N LYS A 206 10.36 25.96 55.25
CA LYS A 206 10.74 27.23 55.89
C LYS A 206 9.57 28.21 55.97
N TYR A 207 8.75 28.30 54.92
CA TYR A 207 7.60 29.20 54.85
C TYR A 207 6.26 28.56 55.29
N ALA A 208 6.31 27.31 55.77
CA ALA A 208 5.16 26.50 56.17
C ALA A 208 4.07 26.36 55.07
N LEU A 209 4.52 26.24 53.82
CA LEU A 209 3.70 26.07 52.62
C LEU A 209 3.54 24.59 52.24
N SER A 210 2.46 24.27 51.53
CA SER A 210 2.32 23.01 50.80
C SER A 210 2.61 23.21 49.30
N LEU A 211 2.93 22.13 48.59
CA LEU A 211 3.10 22.20 47.13
C LEU A 211 1.78 22.56 46.43
N ASP A 212 0.66 22.13 47.01
CA ASP A 212 -0.68 22.36 46.49
C ASP A 212 -1.08 23.85 46.57
N GLU A 213 -0.71 24.52 47.67
CA GLU A 213 -0.85 25.98 47.81
C GLU A 213 -0.08 26.73 46.69
N VAL A 214 1.12 26.27 46.32
CA VAL A 214 1.89 26.86 45.20
C VAL A 214 1.20 26.61 43.87
N PHE A 215 0.74 25.38 43.63
CA PHE A 215 0.04 25.02 42.40
C PHE A 215 -1.24 25.85 42.21
N ALA A 216 -2.07 25.96 43.24
CA ALA A 216 -3.29 26.77 43.22
C ALA A 216 -2.99 28.25 42.99
N SER A 217 -1.95 28.81 43.62
CA SER A 217 -1.54 30.19 43.40
C SER A 217 -1.08 30.45 41.96
N VAL A 218 -0.30 29.54 41.36
CA VAL A 218 0.09 29.66 39.95
C VAL A 218 -1.12 29.56 39.03
N ALA A 219 -2.03 28.61 39.28
CA ALA A 219 -3.20 28.38 38.44
C ALA A 219 -4.17 29.58 38.43
N ASN A 220 -4.38 30.21 39.60
CA ASN A 220 -5.37 31.28 39.79
C ASN A 220 -4.88 32.66 39.33
N ASN A 221 -3.58 32.89 39.19
CA ASN A 221 -2.99 34.19 38.84
C ASN A 221 -2.72 34.38 37.33
N ASN A 222 -3.46 33.67 36.47
CA ASN A 222 -3.31 33.79 35.01
C ASN A 222 -4.67 33.83 34.30
N ALA A 223 -5.41 34.93 34.50
CA ALA A 223 -6.72 35.14 33.90
C ALA A 223 -7.00 36.62 33.64
N ASN A 224 -7.83 36.91 32.64
CA ASN A 224 -8.40 38.25 32.46
C ASN A 224 -9.80 38.31 33.06
N ALA A 225 -10.18 39.48 33.58
CA ALA A 225 -11.54 39.75 34.03
C ALA A 225 -12.30 40.59 33.00
N ALA A 226 -13.58 40.26 32.77
CA ALA A 226 -14.48 41.07 31.96
C ALA A 226 -15.36 41.93 32.88
N GLY A 227 -15.20 43.26 32.80
CA GLY A 227 -15.95 44.25 33.61
C GLY A 227 -17.18 44.82 32.90
N ASN A 228 -17.59 44.21 31.79
CA ASN A 228 -18.68 44.68 30.92
C ASN A 228 -18.47 46.11 30.40
N ILE A 229 -19.54 46.86 30.19
CA ILE A 229 -19.56 48.15 29.53
C ILE A 229 -19.80 49.25 30.56
N LEU A 230 -19.01 50.31 30.47
CA LEU A 230 -19.28 51.59 31.12
C LEU A 230 -19.72 52.59 30.05
N GLU A 231 -20.97 53.01 30.10
CA GLU A 231 -21.48 54.07 29.22
C GLU A 231 -21.16 55.42 29.84
N THR A 232 -20.57 56.33 29.06
CA THR A 232 -20.25 57.68 29.51
C THR A 232 -20.61 58.66 28.39
N TYR A 233 -21.64 59.46 28.63
CA TYR A 233 -22.29 60.33 27.63
C TYR A 233 -22.75 59.55 26.38
N ALA A 234 -22.12 59.82 25.23
CA ALA A 234 -22.40 59.20 23.95
C ALA A 234 -21.39 58.08 23.59
N GLU A 235 -20.45 57.75 24.48
CA GLU A 235 -19.41 56.76 24.24
C GLU A 235 -19.57 55.53 25.14
N LYS A 236 -19.07 54.40 24.63
CA LYS A 236 -19.16 53.09 25.24
C LYS A 236 -17.76 52.57 25.53
N TYR A 237 -17.38 52.54 26.81
CA TYR A 237 -16.08 52.01 27.25
C TYR A 237 -16.23 50.54 27.63
N ILE A 238 -15.29 49.70 27.19
CA ILE A 238 -15.24 48.28 27.58
C ILE A 238 -14.27 48.17 28.77
N VAL A 239 -14.79 47.78 29.93
CA VAL A 239 -13.99 47.59 31.14
C VAL A 239 -13.39 46.18 31.11
N ARG A 240 -12.06 46.09 31.20
CA ARG A 240 -11.31 44.83 31.19
C ARG A 240 -10.19 44.84 32.23
N GLY A 241 -10.09 43.78 33.02
CA GLY A 241 -8.94 43.50 33.87
C GLY A 241 -7.90 42.67 33.11
N ALA A 242 -6.65 43.15 33.07
CA ALA A 242 -5.54 42.44 32.45
C ALA A 242 -4.71 41.70 33.50
N GLY A 243 -4.77 40.38 33.51
CA GLY A 243 -4.07 39.52 34.47
C GLY A 243 -3.41 38.29 33.83
N LEU A 244 -3.16 38.33 32.52
CA LEU A 244 -2.39 37.29 31.83
C LEU A 244 -0.90 37.46 32.06
N ILE A 245 -0.22 36.34 32.28
CA ILE A 245 1.24 36.23 32.34
C ILE A 245 1.81 36.50 30.94
N LYS A 246 2.75 37.44 30.82
CA LYS A 246 3.41 37.81 29.55
C LYS A 246 4.92 37.55 29.56
N LYS A 247 5.55 37.69 30.72
CA LYS A 247 7.00 37.54 30.90
C LYS A 247 7.28 36.57 32.06
N LEU A 248 8.53 36.09 32.11
CA LEU A 248 8.99 35.21 33.20
C LEU A 248 8.87 35.89 34.57
N SER A 249 9.16 37.19 34.66
CA SER A 249 9.02 38.00 35.88
C SER A 249 7.61 37.99 36.45
N ASP A 250 6.58 37.96 35.57
CA ASP A 250 5.19 37.95 36.02
C ASP A 250 4.85 36.64 36.78
N ILE A 251 5.56 35.55 36.50
CA ILE A 251 5.45 34.28 37.24
C ILE A 251 6.21 34.38 38.56
N GLU A 252 7.41 34.95 38.54
CA GLU A 252 8.27 35.13 39.71
C GLU A 252 7.58 35.96 40.80
N ASP A 253 6.84 36.99 40.39
CA ASP A 253 6.14 37.94 41.27
C ASP A 253 4.79 37.41 41.82
N ILE A 254 4.35 36.20 41.46
CA ILE A 254 3.09 35.65 41.97
C ILE A 254 3.19 35.46 43.49
N VAL A 255 2.23 36.03 44.21
CA VAL A 255 2.14 35.90 45.68
C VAL A 255 1.52 34.55 46.03
N VAL A 256 2.22 33.75 46.83
CA VAL A 256 1.72 32.46 47.32
C VAL A 256 1.06 32.59 48.68
N LYS A 257 1.66 33.38 49.58
CA LYS A 257 1.17 33.59 50.94
C LYS A 257 1.58 34.97 51.44
N GLU A 258 0.81 35.50 52.37
CA GLU A 258 1.10 36.76 53.06
C GLU A 258 1.16 36.50 54.57
N ALA A 259 2.12 37.13 55.25
CA ALA A 259 2.27 37.06 56.70
C ALA A 259 2.67 38.43 57.27
N GLY A 260 1.75 39.09 57.98
CA GLY A 260 2.04 40.32 58.74
C GLY A 260 2.40 41.52 57.87
N GLY A 261 1.82 41.62 56.68
CA GLY A 261 2.06 42.63 55.64
C GLY A 261 3.16 42.26 54.63
N THR A 262 3.85 41.13 54.81
CA THR A 262 4.96 40.71 53.92
C THR A 262 4.51 39.56 53.01
N PRO A 263 4.45 39.75 51.68
CA PRO A 263 4.17 38.68 50.74
C PRO A 263 5.36 37.74 50.58
N VAL A 264 5.08 36.46 50.33
CA VAL A 264 6.03 35.44 49.88
C VAL A 264 5.72 35.16 48.41
N HIS A 265 6.67 35.45 47.55
CA HIS A 265 6.54 35.30 46.09
C HIS A 265 7.04 33.93 45.62
N ILE A 266 6.77 33.58 44.37
CA ILE A 266 7.30 32.35 43.76
C ILE A 266 8.83 32.37 43.73
N HIS A 267 9.46 33.50 43.41
CA HIS A 267 10.92 33.61 43.39
C HIS A 267 11.58 33.33 44.75
N ASP A 268 10.83 33.45 45.87
CA ASP A 268 11.34 33.16 47.21
C ASP A 268 11.41 31.66 47.52
N ILE A 269 10.68 30.83 46.76
CA ILE A 269 10.48 29.40 47.05
C ILE A 269 10.76 28.48 45.86
N ALA A 270 10.91 29.04 44.65
CA ALA A 270 11.06 28.28 43.42
C ALA A 270 11.93 29.01 42.40
N GLN A 271 12.62 28.23 41.55
CA GLN A 271 13.28 28.74 40.37
C GLN A 271 12.31 28.72 39.18
N VAL A 272 12.07 29.87 38.56
CA VAL A 272 11.26 29.96 37.35
C VAL A 272 12.18 29.95 36.13
N GLN A 273 11.91 29.06 35.18
CA GLN A 273 12.70 28.97 33.96
C GLN A 273 11.87 28.53 32.74
N ILE A 274 12.39 28.81 31.56
CA ILE A 274 11.89 28.22 30.31
C ILE A 274 12.63 26.91 30.12
N GLY A 275 11.90 25.81 30.23
CA GLY A 275 12.38 24.47 29.97
C GLY A 275 11.58 23.81 28.85
N HIS A 276 11.48 22.49 28.93
CA HIS A 276 10.77 21.69 27.94
C HIS A 276 9.92 20.60 28.57
N ALA A 277 8.90 20.15 27.83
CA ALA A 277 8.11 18.99 28.22
C ALA A 277 8.95 17.71 28.21
N ILE A 278 8.48 16.67 28.92
CA ILE A 278 9.10 15.35 28.87
C ILE A 278 9.04 14.84 27.43
N ARG A 279 10.19 14.45 26.89
CA ARG A 279 10.30 13.95 25.53
C ARG A 279 9.93 12.49 25.49
N HIS A 280 9.05 12.14 24.56
CA HIS A 280 8.75 10.76 24.19
C HIS A 280 9.43 10.35 22.89
N GLY A 281 10.16 11.26 22.24
CA GLY A 281 10.82 11.00 20.98
C GLY A 281 11.92 12.01 20.61
N ALA A 282 12.65 11.67 19.56
CA ALA A 282 13.78 12.42 19.02
C ALA A 282 13.90 12.19 17.52
N VAL A 283 14.57 13.09 16.80
CA VAL A 283 14.93 12.85 15.40
C VAL A 283 16.42 13.05 15.23
N VAL A 284 17.09 12.08 14.63
CA VAL A 284 18.53 12.07 14.39
C VAL A 284 18.80 12.10 12.89
N LEU A 285 19.78 12.90 12.48
CA LEU A 285 20.23 13.05 11.09
C LEU A 285 21.68 12.55 10.94
N ASN A 286 21.91 11.62 10.01
CA ASN A 286 23.20 11.06 9.59
C ASN A 286 24.15 10.60 10.73
N GLY A 287 23.63 10.36 11.92
CA GLY A 287 24.35 9.99 13.13
C GLY A 287 25.13 11.14 13.77
N GLU A 288 24.97 12.37 13.28
CA GLU A 288 25.75 13.54 13.68
C GLU A 288 25.01 14.44 14.67
N ARG A 289 23.76 14.80 14.35
CA ARG A 289 22.97 15.79 15.12
C ARG A 289 21.51 15.43 15.25
N GLU A 290 20.85 15.99 16.26
CA GLU A 290 19.40 15.99 16.39
C GLU A 290 18.79 17.16 15.62
N VAL A 291 17.58 16.95 15.08
CA VAL A 291 16.83 17.94 14.30
C VAL A 291 15.34 17.88 14.64
N VAL A 292 14.57 18.85 14.14
CA VAL A 292 13.10 18.80 14.14
C VAL A 292 12.61 18.41 12.75
N ALA A 293 11.67 17.47 12.67
CA ALA A 293 11.08 17.01 11.42
C ALA A 293 9.57 17.26 11.35
N GLY A 294 9.06 17.39 10.13
CA GLY A 294 7.65 17.49 9.82
C GLY A 294 7.23 16.46 8.78
N ILE A 295 6.11 15.79 9.02
CA ILE A 295 5.53 14.80 8.11
C ILE A 295 4.18 15.33 7.62
N ALA A 296 4.05 15.53 6.31
CA ALA A 296 2.81 15.96 5.70
C ALA A 296 1.89 14.76 5.43
N LEU A 297 0.71 14.80 6.05
CA LEU A 297 -0.33 13.79 5.87
C LEU A 297 -1.35 14.28 4.84
N MET A 298 -1.50 13.51 3.78
CA MET A 298 -2.50 13.72 2.74
C MET A 298 -3.87 13.20 3.21
N LEU A 299 -4.92 13.95 2.88
CA LEU A 299 -6.31 13.51 3.05
C LEU A 299 -6.58 12.27 2.19
N ARG A 300 -7.30 11.28 2.76
CA ARG A 300 -7.76 10.10 2.00
C ARG A 300 -8.47 10.51 0.70
N GLY A 301 -8.08 9.88 -0.42
CA GLY A 301 -8.59 10.21 -1.76
C GLY A 301 -7.98 11.45 -2.42
N GLY A 302 -7.06 12.15 -1.75
CA GLY A 302 -6.29 13.24 -2.34
C GLY A 302 -5.29 12.76 -3.40
N ASN A 303 -4.86 13.69 -4.26
CA ASN A 303 -3.81 13.44 -5.25
C ASN A 303 -2.43 13.80 -4.66
N ALA A 304 -1.55 12.79 -4.53
CA ALA A 304 -0.24 12.97 -3.93
C ALA A 304 0.62 14.00 -4.67
N ARG A 305 0.55 14.03 -6.00
CA ARG A 305 1.31 14.98 -6.81
C ARG A 305 0.89 16.42 -6.54
N ASP A 306 -0.42 16.70 -6.61
CA ASP A 306 -0.95 18.06 -6.43
C ASP A 306 -0.65 18.59 -5.01
N VAL A 307 -0.78 17.71 -4.01
CA VAL A 307 -0.49 18.04 -2.61
C VAL A 307 0.99 18.36 -2.40
N VAL A 308 1.90 17.52 -2.91
CA VAL A 308 3.34 17.74 -2.74
C VAL A 308 3.83 18.94 -3.55
N GLU A 309 3.34 19.16 -4.77
CA GLU A 309 3.62 20.39 -5.54
C GLU A 309 3.15 21.63 -4.78
N GLY A 310 1.94 21.60 -4.19
CA GLY A 310 1.41 22.66 -3.34
C GLY A 310 2.27 22.92 -2.09
N ILE A 311 2.76 21.86 -1.44
CA ILE A 311 3.68 21.96 -0.30
C ILE A 311 5.00 22.59 -0.72
N LYS A 312 5.60 22.17 -1.84
CA LYS A 312 6.87 22.74 -2.35
C LYS A 312 6.74 24.24 -2.66
N VAL A 313 5.64 24.64 -3.31
CA VAL A 313 5.34 26.06 -3.57
C VAL A 313 5.20 26.82 -2.25
N LYS A 314 4.52 26.24 -1.26
CA LYS A 314 4.33 26.88 0.04
C LYS A 314 5.63 27.00 0.83
N ILE A 315 6.51 26.00 0.76
CA ILE A 315 7.85 26.04 1.36
C ILE A 315 8.70 27.13 0.71
N ALA A 316 8.70 27.23 -0.62
CA ALA A 316 9.39 28.30 -1.33
C ALA A 316 8.87 29.68 -0.88
N GLU A 317 7.56 29.86 -0.77
CA GLU A 317 6.94 31.09 -0.27
C GLU A 317 7.39 31.42 1.17
N ILE A 318 7.47 30.43 2.06
CA ILE A 318 7.94 30.59 3.45
C ILE A 318 9.40 31.07 3.48
N GLN A 319 10.25 30.49 2.64
CA GLN A 319 11.66 30.84 2.54
C GLN A 319 11.86 32.24 1.94
N ASP A 320 11.17 32.55 0.84
CA ASP A 320 11.28 33.83 0.10
C ASP A 320 10.77 35.02 0.92
N LYS A 321 9.72 34.81 1.72
CA LYS A 321 9.17 35.84 2.62
C LYS A 321 9.98 36.04 3.90
N GLY A 322 11.04 35.27 4.12
CA GLY A 322 11.85 35.37 5.33
C GLY A 322 11.06 35.09 6.62
N LEU A 323 10.07 34.18 6.56
CA LEU A 323 9.26 33.81 7.74
C LEU A 323 10.01 32.91 8.71
N LEU A 324 11.17 32.39 8.30
CA LEU A 324 12.08 31.60 9.13
C LEU A 324 13.25 32.47 9.61
N PRO A 325 13.82 32.17 10.79
CA PRO A 325 15.07 32.78 11.24
C PRO A 325 16.20 32.67 10.20
N ALA A 326 17.13 33.63 10.22
CA ALA A 326 18.22 33.68 9.24
C ALA A 326 19.08 32.40 9.31
N GLY A 327 19.32 31.80 8.15
CA GLY A 327 20.12 30.57 8.01
C GLY A 327 19.32 29.26 8.13
N TRP A 328 18.01 29.32 8.43
CA TRP A 328 17.18 28.12 8.53
C TRP A 328 16.59 27.73 7.18
N ARG A 329 16.52 26.42 6.91
CA ARG A 329 15.97 25.85 5.66
C ARG A 329 15.13 24.63 5.93
N ILE A 330 14.11 24.42 5.10
CA ILE A 330 13.31 23.21 5.08
C ILE A 330 13.89 22.26 4.04
N VAL A 331 14.39 21.10 4.47
CA VAL A 331 15.05 20.12 3.59
C VAL A 331 14.26 18.82 3.57
N PRO A 332 13.78 18.35 2.40
CA PRO A 332 13.11 17.06 2.29
C PRO A 332 14.10 15.91 2.44
N PHE A 333 13.66 14.84 3.09
CA PHE A 333 14.34 13.54 3.09
C PHE A 333 13.47 12.41 2.54
N TYR A 334 12.19 12.69 2.27
CA TYR A 334 11.29 11.79 1.58
C TYR A 334 10.29 12.58 0.74
N ASP A 335 10.22 12.26 -0.55
CA ASP A 335 9.34 12.88 -1.51
C ASP A 335 8.64 11.81 -2.39
N ARG A 336 7.33 11.68 -2.22
CA ARG A 336 6.56 10.68 -2.95
C ARG A 336 6.49 10.95 -4.46
N ILE A 337 6.68 12.19 -4.93
CA ILE A 337 6.70 12.52 -6.36
C ILE A 337 7.87 11.83 -7.07
N GLU A 338 9.02 11.67 -6.41
CA GLU A 338 10.20 11.03 -7.02
C GLU A 338 9.90 9.58 -7.37
N LEU A 339 9.30 8.84 -6.42
CA LEU A 339 8.83 7.47 -6.61
C LEU A 339 7.78 7.39 -7.73
N ILE A 340 6.75 8.24 -7.69
CA ILE A 340 5.69 8.28 -8.72
C ILE A 340 6.30 8.52 -10.10
N SER A 341 7.22 9.50 -10.21
CA SER A 341 7.84 9.86 -11.48
C SER A 341 8.74 8.74 -12.02
N ALA A 342 9.49 8.07 -11.15
CA ALA A 342 10.34 6.93 -11.54
C ALA A 342 9.50 5.73 -11.99
N ALA A 343 8.43 5.41 -11.27
CA ALA A 343 7.46 4.38 -11.62
C ALA A 343 6.81 4.64 -12.98
N LEU A 344 6.28 5.85 -13.20
CA LEU A 344 5.66 6.24 -14.46
C LEU A 344 6.65 6.23 -15.62
N LYS A 345 7.88 6.72 -15.41
CA LYS A 345 8.92 6.70 -16.46
C LYS A 345 9.22 5.27 -16.90
N THR A 346 9.29 4.33 -15.96
CA THR A 346 9.47 2.91 -16.24
C THR A 346 8.32 2.35 -17.08
N VAL A 347 7.08 2.64 -16.68
CA VAL A 347 5.90 2.16 -17.41
C VAL A 347 5.76 2.82 -18.77
N TYR A 348 5.96 4.13 -18.90
CA TYR A 348 5.90 4.84 -20.18
C TYR A 348 6.99 4.39 -21.15
N LYS A 349 8.20 4.12 -20.65
CA LYS A 349 9.28 3.54 -21.45
C LYS A 349 8.87 2.16 -21.97
N ALA A 350 8.42 1.27 -21.07
CA ALA A 350 7.98 -0.07 -21.47
C ALA A 350 6.78 -0.03 -22.45
N LEU A 351 5.83 0.88 -22.22
CA LEU A 351 4.68 1.11 -23.11
C LEU A 351 5.14 1.60 -24.49
N GLY A 352 6.04 2.57 -24.54
CA GLY A 352 6.58 3.12 -25.77
C GLY A 352 7.39 2.09 -26.57
N GLU A 353 8.25 1.33 -25.89
CA GLU A 353 9.00 0.21 -26.48
C GLU A 353 8.05 -0.89 -26.99
N GLY A 354 7.01 -1.21 -26.23
CA GLY A 354 5.97 -2.16 -26.62
C GLY A 354 5.21 -1.72 -27.87
N ILE A 355 4.74 -0.47 -27.92
CA ILE A 355 4.08 0.11 -29.10
C ILE A 355 5.02 0.08 -30.30
N LEU A 356 6.28 0.48 -30.13
CA LEU A 356 7.27 0.47 -31.20
C LEU A 356 7.49 -0.94 -31.75
N LEU A 357 7.67 -1.93 -30.88
CA LEU A 357 7.83 -3.34 -31.27
C LEU A 357 6.60 -3.85 -32.02
N VAL A 358 5.40 -3.55 -31.53
CA VAL A 358 4.15 -3.91 -32.21
C VAL A 358 4.08 -3.29 -33.60
N VAL A 359 4.38 -1.98 -33.72
CA VAL A 359 4.39 -1.29 -35.02
C VAL A 359 5.40 -1.95 -35.98
N VAL A 360 6.61 -2.26 -35.51
CA VAL A 360 7.63 -2.95 -36.33
C VAL A 360 7.12 -4.31 -36.83
N VAL A 361 6.49 -5.11 -35.96
CA VAL A 361 5.90 -6.41 -36.34
C VAL A 361 4.81 -6.24 -37.38
N LEU A 362 3.95 -5.23 -37.23
CA LEU A 362 2.89 -4.93 -38.21
C LEU A 362 3.48 -4.60 -39.59
N PHE A 363 4.54 -3.79 -39.66
CA PHE A 363 5.21 -3.50 -40.94
C PHE A 363 5.84 -4.76 -41.57
N ILE A 364 6.44 -5.64 -40.76
CA ILE A 364 7.04 -6.90 -41.24
C ILE A 364 5.98 -7.86 -41.80
N PHE A 365 4.83 -7.97 -41.14
CA PHE A 365 3.83 -8.98 -41.48
C PHE A 365 2.76 -8.52 -42.47
N LEU A 366 2.35 -7.24 -42.49
CA LEU A 366 1.34 -6.76 -43.44
C LEU A 366 1.93 -6.50 -44.83
N GLY A 367 3.22 -6.17 -44.96
CA GLY A 367 3.88 -5.92 -46.26
C GLY A 367 3.45 -4.63 -46.96
N ASP A 368 2.20 -4.18 -46.77
CA ASP A 368 1.67 -2.90 -47.22
C ASP A 368 1.78 -1.83 -46.12
N THR A 369 2.52 -0.76 -46.41
CA THR A 369 2.79 0.33 -45.45
C THR A 369 1.53 1.07 -45.02
N ARG A 370 0.52 1.13 -45.89
CA ARG A 370 -0.75 1.83 -45.58
C ARG A 370 -1.60 1.02 -44.61
N SER A 371 -1.70 -0.29 -44.82
CA SER A 371 -2.40 -1.19 -43.91
C SER A 371 -1.77 -1.17 -42.52
N ALA A 372 -0.43 -1.20 -42.44
CA ALA A 372 0.29 -1.06 -41.18
C ALA A 372 0.02 0.31 -40.50
N LEU A 373 0.02 1.41 -41.25
CA LEU A 373 -0.25 2.75 -40.70
C LEU A 373 -1.68 2.90 -40.17
N ILE A 374 -2.68 2.28 -40.81
CA ILE A 374 -4.08 2.29 -40.32
C ILE A 374 -4.18 1.60 -38.97
N VAL A 375 -3.57 0.43 -38.83
CA VAL A 375 -3.56 -0.32 -37.57
C VAL A 375 -2.79 0.45 -36.50
N ALA A 376 -1.61 0.99 -36.84
CA ALA A 376 -0.82 1.82 -35.93
C ALA A 376 -1.58 3.08 -35.45
N ALA A 377 -2.32 3.75 -36.34
CA ALA A 377 -3.15 4.89 -35.97
C ALA A 377 -4.26 4.48 -34.98
N THR A 378 -4.89 3.32 -35.20
CA THR A 378 -5.92 2.80 -34.28
C THR A 378 -5.30 2.46 -32.92
N LEU A 379 -4.11 1.85 -32.91
CA LEU A 379 -3.33 1.55 -31.70
C LEU A 379 -3.01 2.81 -30.88
N THR A 380 -2.77 3.96 -31.51
CA THR A 380 -2.52 5.21 -30.79
C THR A 380 -3.80 5.85 -30.25
N VAL A 381 -4.90 5.76 -30.99
CA VAL A 381 -6.19 6.35 -30.59
C VAL A 381 -6.83 5.59 -29.43
N THR A 382 -6.75 4.26 -29.42
CA THR A 382 -7.43 3.43 -28.40
C THR A 382 -7.01 3.76 -26.96
N PRO A 383 -5.71 3.85 -26.60
CA PRO A 383 -5.27 4.26 -25.27
C PRO A 383 -5.75 5.66 -24.87
N LEU A 384 -5.74 6.63 -25.79
CA LEU A 384 -6.20 7.99 -25.50
C LEU A 384 -7.69 8.02 -25.15
N VAL A 385 -8.53 7.33 -25.93
CA VAL A 385 -9.95 7.22 -25.61
C VAL A 385 -10.17 6.41 -24.32
N THR A 386 -9.30 5.45 -24.01
CA THR A 386 -9.33 4.72 -22.74
C THR A 386 -9.11 5.65 -21.56
N PHE A 387 -8.13 6.55 -21.60
CA PHE A 387 -7.92 7.56 -20.55
C PHE A 387 -9.14 8.47 -20.34
N PHE A 388 -9.82 8.88 -21.42
CA PHE A 388 -11.06 9.65 -21.31
C PHE A 388 -12.16 8.89 -20.56
N VAL A 389 -12.32 7.59 -20.85
CA VAL A 389 -13.32 6.77 -20.14
C VAL A 389 -12.90 6.54 -18.70
N MET A 390 -11.61 6.28 -18.42
CA MET A 390 -11.10 6.10 -17.06
C MET A 390 -11.38 7.33 -16.18
N ASP A 391 -11.09 8.53 -16.69
CA ASP A 391 -11.37 9.79 -16.00
C ASP A 391 -12.86 9.94 -15.63
N ARG A 392 -13.77 9.50 -16.53
CA ARG A 392 -15.21 9.59 -16.27
C ARG A 392 -15.73 8.59 -15.22
N PHE A 393 -14.99 7.51 -14.96
CA PHE A 393 -15.28 6.48 -13.97
C PHE A 393 -14.44 6.63 -12.69
N ASP A 394 -13.79 7.79 -12.49
CA ASP A 394 -12.96 8.10 -11.32
C ASP A 394 -11.83 7.07 -11.09
N LEU A 395 -11.31 6.49 -12.17
CA LEU A 395 -10.18 5.58 -12.13
C LEU A 395 -8.87 6.36 -12.18
N THR A 396 -7.96 6.10 -11.25
CA THR A 396 -6.63 6.74 -11.24
C THR A 396 -5.67 6.06 -12.22
N ALA A 397 -4.72 6.84 -12.75
CA ALA A 397 -3.59 6.32 -13.51
C ALA A 397 -2.50 5.89 -12.52
N ASN A 398 -2.39 4.59 -12.28
CA ASN A 398 -1.39 4.01 -11.38
C ASN A 398 -0.68 2.82 -12.03
N LEU A 399 0.32 2.25 -11.36
CA LEU A 399 1.08 1.11 -11.88
C LEU A 399 0.19 -0.07 -12.31
N MET A 400 -0.92 -0.31 -11.61
CA MET A 400 -1.85 -1.42 -11.92
C MET A 400 -2.73 -1.09 -13.12
N SER A 401 -3.29 0.12 -13.20
CA SER A 401 -4.16 0.51 -14.32
C SER A 401 -3.34 0.73 -15.61
N LEU A 402 -2.18 1.40 -15.53
CA LEU A 402 -1.26 1.54 -16.66
C LEU A 402 -0.64 0.20 -17.09
N GLY A 403 -0.34 -0.68 -16.14
CA GLY A 403 0.06 -2.06 -16.42
C GLY A 403 -1.03 -2.81 -17.19
N GLY A 404 -2.29 -2.68 -16.76
CA GLY A 404 -3.45 -3.19 -17.49
C GLY A 404 -3.53 -2.67 -18.92
N LEU A 405 -3.30 -1.37 -19.13
CA LEU A 405 -3.25 -0.77 -20.46
C LEU A 405 -2.10 -1.34 -21.30
N ALA A 406 -0.91 -1.50 -20.72
CA ALA A 406 0.25 -2.08 -21.39
C ALA A 406 -0.01 -3.53 -21.83
N ILE A 407 -0.64 -4.32 -20.98
CA ILE A 407 -1.05 -5.70 -21.30
C ILE A 407 -2.09 -5.70 -22.42
N ALA A 408 -3.04 -4.77 -22.36
CA ALA A 408 -4.09 -4.66 -23.35
C ALA A 408 -3.54 -4.24 -24.73
N ILE A 409 -2.37 -3.62 -24.88
CA ILE A 409 -1.84 -3.18 -26.19
C ILE A 409 -1.79 -4.31 -27.20
N GLY A 410 -1.26 -5.48 -26.79
CA GLY A 410 -1.19 -6.65 -27.64
C GLY A 410 -2.57 -7.09 -28.15
N MET A 411 -3.55 -7.10 -27.24
CA MET A 411 -4.92 -7.54 -27.52
C MET A 411 -5.78 -6.47 -28.22
N MET A 412 -5.50 -5.18 -27.99
CA MET A 412 -6.21 -4.04 -28.58
C MET A 412 -6.01 -3.99 -30.10
N VAL A 413 -4.87 -4.49 -30.58
CA VAL A 413 -4.51 -4.45 -32.00
C VAL A 413 -5.13 -5.60 -32.79
N ASP A 414 -5.38 -6.75 -32.14
CA ASP A 414 -5.86 -7.97 -32.79
C ASP A 414 -7.11 -7.75 -33.64
N ALA A 415 -8.10 -7.03 -33.11
CA ALA A 415 -9.36 -6.78 -33.81
C ALA A 415 -9.18 -5.94 -35.08
N SER A 416 -8.44 -4.85 -34.97
CA SER A 416 -8.14 -3.98 -36.11
C SER A 416 -7.26 -4.69 -37.14
N VAL A 417 -6.29 -5.51 -36.70
CA VAL A 417 -5.47 -6.33 -37.60
C VAL A 417 -6.33 -7.31 -38.38
N VAL A 418 -7.18 -8.08 -37.72
CA VAL A 418 -8.03 -9.08 -38.38
C VAL A 418 -8.98 -8.42 -39.38
N VAL A 419 -9.55 -7.26 -39.04
CA VAL A 419 -10.43 -6.51 -39.95
C VAL A 419 -9.67 -5.93 -41.14
N VAL A 420 -8.54 -5.24 -40.90
CA VAL A 420 -7.73 -4.60 -41.96
C VAL A 420 -7.12 -5.63 -42.89
N GLU A 421 -6.56 -6.73 -42.36
CA GLU A 421 -6.00 -7.82 -43.15
C GLU A 421 -7.07 -8.49 -44.02
N ASN A 422 -8.27 -8.75 -43.47
CA ASN A 422 -9.33 -9.35 -44.27
C ASN A 422 -9.81 -8.42 -45.38
N ILE A 423 -9.90 -7.11 -45.12
CA ILE A 423 -10.22 -6.09 -46.13
C ILE A 423 -9.13 -6.01 -47.20
N HIS A 424 -7.86 -5.98 -46.81
CA HIS A 424 -6.71 -5.94 -47.71
C HIS A 424 -6.71 -7.15 -48.65
N ARG A 425 -6.87 -8.36 -48.09
CA ARG A 425 -6.97 -9.62 -48.85
C ARG A 425 -8.08 -9.58 -49.90
N HIS A 426 -9.27 -9.09 -49.56
CA HIS A 426 -10.38 -8.98 -50.52
C HIS A 426 -10.11 -7.95 -51.62
N LEU A 427 -9.44 -6.83 -51.30
CA LEU A 427 -9.05 -5.80 -52.27
C LEU A 427 -7.95 -6.26 -53.24
N SER A 428 -7.17 -7.28 -52.83
CA SER A 428 -6.08 -7.88 -53.61
C SER A 428 -6.49 -9.13 -54.40
N ASP A 429 -7.63 -9.75 -54.11
CA ASP A 429 -8.10 -10.94 -54.85
C ASP A 429 -8.56 -10.55 -56.27
N PRO A 430 -7.93 -11.10 -57.34
CA PRO A 430 -8.28 -10.80 -58.73
C PRO A 430 -9.74 -11.07 -59.07
N ARG A 431 -10.40 -12.00 -58.36
CA ARG A 431 -11.80 -12.38 -58.59
C ARG A 431 -12.81 -11.27 -58.28
N HIS A 432 -12.40 -10.23 -57.55
CA HIS A 432 -13.27 -9.15 -57.08
C HIS A 432 -13.03 -7.80 -57.78
N GLN A 433 -12.22 -7.75 -58.86
CA GLN A 433 -11.77 -6.51 -59.53
C GLN A 433 -12.88 -5.70 -60.26
N GLY A 434 -14.17 -6.04 -60.12
CA GLY A 434 -15.31 -5.33 -60.73
C GLY A 434 -16.35 -4.74 -59.76
N LEU A 435 -16.21 -4.94 -58.45
CA LEU A 435 -17.17 -4.48 -57.44
C LEU A 435 -16.84 -3.06 -56.91
N PRO A 436 -17.84 -2.24 -56.55
CA PRO A 436 -17.58 -0.95 -55.92
C PRO A 436 -16.84 -1.12 -54.59
N LYS A 437 -15.76 -0.36 -54.40
CA LYS A 437 -14.83 -0.47 -53.27
C LYS A 437 -15.53 -0.49 -51.90
N GLN A 438 -16.58 0.32 -51.70
CA GLN A 438 -17.37 0.33 -50.47
C GLN A 438 -18.10 -0.99 -50.21
N ALA A 439 -18.69 -1.62 -51.23
CA ALA A 439 -19.39 -2.89 -51.07
C ALA A 439 -18.42 -4.04 -50.77
N LEU A 440 -17.23 -4.01 -51.38
CA LEU A 440 -16.19 -5.00 -51.12
C LEU A 440 -15.67 -4.90 -49.68
N ILE A 441 -15.39 -3.68 -49.19
CA ILE A 441 -14.98 -3.44 -47.80
C ILE A 441 -16.08 -3.86 -46.83
N LEU A 442 -17.35 -3.55 -47.13
CA LEU A 442 -18.49 -3.95 -46.30
C LEU A 442 -18.61 -5.47 -46.18
N ASN A 443 -18.47 -6.20 -47.29
CA ASN A 443 -18.53 -7.66 -47.29
C ASN A 443 -17.37 -8.28 -46.52
N ALA A 444 -16.14 -7.79 -46.76
CA ALA A 444 -14.95 -8.26 -46.06
C ALA A 444 -15.02 -7.99 -44.54
N ALA A 445 -15.55 -6.83 -44.13
CA ALA A 445 -15.74 -6.51 -42.72
C ALA A 445 -16.83 -7.39 -42.09
N ARG A 446 -17.95 -7.64 -42.78
CA ARG A 446 -19.04 -8.50 -42.28
C ARG A 446 -18.62 -9.95 -42.03
N GLU A 447 -17.73 -10.50 -42.87
CA GLU A 447 -17.22 -11.86 -42.73
C GLU A 447 -16.51 -12.07 -41.38
N VAL A 448 -15.71 -11.09 -40.94
CA VAL A 448 -14.90 -11.19 -39.71
C VAL A 448 -15.52 -10.51 -38.49
N ALA A 449 -16.52 -9.64 -38.68
CA ALA A 449 -17.13 -8.89 -37.60
C ALA A 449 -17.70 -9.78 -36.49
N ARG A 450 -18.44 -10.84 -36.84
CA ARG A 450 -19.05 -11.72 -35.85
C ARG A 450 -17.99 -12.46 -35.02
N PRO A 451 -17.03 -13.21 -35.60
CA PRO A 451 -15.97 -13.85 -34.82
C PRO A 451 -15.15 -12.88 -33.95
N VAL A 452 -14.84 -11.69 -34.45
CA VAL A 452 -14.04 -10.69 -33.71
C VAL A 452 -14.81 -10.13 -32.51
N VAL A 453 -16.07 -9.74 -32.69
CA VAL A 453 -16.93 -9.25 -31.59
C VAL A 453 -17.05 -10.29 -30.48
N PHE A 454 -17.39 -11.54 -30.84
CA PHE A 454 -17.50 -12.61 -29.86
C PHE A 454 -16.17 -12.91 -29.18
N GLY A 455 -15.07 -12.89 -29.93
CA GLY A 455 -13.73 -13.07 -29.40
C GLY A 455 -13.34 -12.04 -28.34
N ILE A 456 -13.56 -10.75 -28.62
CA ILE A 456 -13.24 -9.69 -27.65
C ILE A 456 -14.18 -9.73 -26.44
N ILE A 457 -15.48 -9.99 -26.64
CA ILE A 457 -16.43 -10.15 -25.52
C ILE A 457 -16.01 -11.30 -24.61
N ILE A 458 -15.52 -12.42 -25.18
CA ILE A 458 -14.98 -13.53 -24.38
C ILE A 458 -13.81 -13.03 -23.53
N ILE A 459 -12.85 -12.30 -24.10
CA ILE A 459 -11.73 -11.75 -23.33
C ILE A 459 -12.23 -10.83 -22.22
N ILE A 460 -13.15 -9.90 -22.50
CA ILE A 460 -13.73 -9.00 -21.48
C ILE A 460 -14.39 -9.80 -20.35
N ILE A 461 -15.17 -10.81 -20.68
CA ILE A 461 -15.86 -11.64 -19.69
C ILE A 461 -14.86 -12.47 -18.86
N VAL A 462 -13.74 -12.88 -19.44
CA VAL A 462 -12.67 -13.60 -18.73
C VAL A 462 -12.03 -12.73 -17.63
N PHE A 463 -12.04 -11.41 -17.77
CA PHE A 463 -11.60 -10.47 -16.73
C PHE A 463 -12.68 -10.14 -15.68
N MET A 464 -13.97 -10.35 -15.99
CA MET A 464 -15.07 -10.03 -15.06
C MET A 464 -14.96 -10.72 -13.69
N PRO A 465 -14.54 -12.00 -13.57
CA PRO A 465 -14.38 -12.65 -12.27
C PRO A 465 -13.39 -11.99 -11.32
N ILE A 466 -12.37 -11.29 -11.85
CA ILE A 466 -11.40 -10.51 -11.04
C ILE A 466 -12.11 -9.39 -10.28
N LEU A 467 -13.23 -8.87 -10.80
CA LEU A 467 -14.05 -7.87 -10.11
C LEU A 467 -14.71 -8.41 -8.82
N SER A 468 -14.69 -9.72 -8.61
CA SER A 468 -15.21 -10.36 -7.40
C SER A 468 -14.18 -10.48 -6.26
N PHE A 469 -12.93 -10.08 -6.50
CA PHE A 469 -11.91 -9.92 -5.45
C PHE A 469 -12.35 -8.90 -4.39
N GLN A 470 -11.92 -9.10 -3.15
CA GLN A 470 -12.31 -8.28 -1.99
C GLN A 470 -11.04 -7.70 -1.34
N GLY A 471 -11.17 -6.78 -0.37
CA GLY A 471 -10.04 -6.31 0.42
C GLY A 471 -8.86 -5.78 -0.40
N MET A 472 -7.65 -6.18 0.00
CA MET A 472 -6.39 -5.74 -0.60
C MET A 472 -6.27 -6.19 -2.07
N GLU A 473 -6.52 -7.47 -2.37
CA GLU A 473 -6.42 -7.99 -3.74
C GLU A 473 -7.45 -7.33 -4.68
N GLY A 474 -8.63 -7.00 -4.18
CA GLY A 474 -9.63 -6.24 -4.91
C GLY A 474 -9.15 -4.84 -5.27
N LYS A 475 -8.62 -4.09 -4.31
CA LYS A 475 -8.12 -2.73 -4.53
C LYS A 475 -6.92 -2.69 -5.48
N MET A 476 -6.07 -3.71 -5.46
CA MET A 476 -4.93 -3.81 -6.36
C MET A 476 -5.33 -4.17 -7.80
N PHE A 477 -6.17 -5.20 -8.00
CA PHE A 477 -6.37 -5.78 -9.34
C PHE A 477 -7.67 -5.36 -10.04
N LYS A 478 -8.68 -4.84 -9.34
CA LYS A 478 -9.89 -4.30 -10.01
C LYS A 478 -9.58 -3.15 -10.96
N PRO A 479 -8.76 -2.13 -10.59
CA PRO A 479 -8.42 -1.06 -11.51
C PRO A 479 -7.79 -1.58 -12.81
N MET A 480 -6.88 -2.56 -12.69
CA MET A 480 -6.27 -3.23 -13.84
C MET A 480 -7.31 -3.91 -14.74
N ALA A 481 -8.23 -4.69 -14.15
CA ALA A 481 -9.30 -5.37 -14.89
C ALA A 481 -10.23 -4.37 -15.59
N TYR A 482 -10.65 -3.30 -14.90
CA TYR A 482 -11.46 -2.24 -15.51
C TYR A 482 -10.75 -1.58 -16.69
N THR A 483 -9.47 -1.22 -16.55
CA THR A 483 -8.71 -0.61 -17.64
C THR A 483 -8.61 -1.53 -18.86
N ILE A 484 -8.34 -2.82 -18.67
CA ILE A 484 -8.31 -3.80 -19.78
C ILE A 484 -9.69 -3.92 -20.43
N MET A 485 -10.76 -4.08 -19.66
CA MET A 485 -12.12 -4.21 -20.18
C MET A 485 -12.54 -2.97 -20.98
N ILE A 486 -12.24 -1.77 -20.46
CA ILE A 486 -12.50 -0.50 -21.15
C ILE A 486 -11.69 -0.43 -22.44
N ALA A 487 -10.38 -0.70 -22.38
CA ALA A 487 -9.49 -0.65 -23.53
C ALA A 487 -9.93 -1.59 -24.66
N LEU A 488 -10.34 -2.82 -24.32
CA LEU A 488 -10.86 -3.80 -25.27
C LEU A 488 -12.22 -3.38 -25.86
N MET A 489 -13.11 -2.80 -25.05
CA MET A 489 -14.38 -2.25 -25.55
C MET A 489 -14.15 -1.09 -26.52
N VAL A 490 -13.23 -0.17 -26.19
CA VAL A 490 -12.85 0.94 -27.06
C VAL A 490 -12.21 0.42 -28.35
N SER A 491 -11.29 -0.55 -28.27
CA SER A 491 -10.70 -1.22 -29.43
C SER A 491 -11.77 -1.87 -30.32
N LEU A 492 -12.74 -2.58 -29.73
CA LEU A 492 -13.82 -3.21 -30.47
C LEU A 492 -14.65 -2.18 -31.26
N ILE A 493 -15.03 -1.07 -30.60
CA ILE A 493 -15.81 -0.01 -31.24
C ILE A 493 -15.00 0.62 -32.39
N LEU A 494 -13.72 0.95 -32.16
CA LEU A 494 -12.88 1.59 -33.17
C LEU A 494 -12.54 0.64 -34.34
N SER A 495 -12.32 -0.65 -34.07
CA SER A 495 -12.02 -1.65 -35.11
C SER A 495 -13.18 -1.89 -36.09
N ILE A 496 -14.43 -1.75 -35.63
CA ILE A 496 -15.63 -1.96 -36.46
C ILE A 496 -16.09 -0.65 -37.14
N THR A 497 -15.73 0.51 -36.58
CA THR A 497 -16.16 1.82 -37.08
C THR A 497 -15.05 2.55 -37.83
N LEU A 498 -13.94 2.87 -37.17
CA LEU A 498 -12.84 3.67 -37.69
C LEU A 498 -11.96 2.90 -38.67
N SER A 499 -11.57 1.66 -38.35
CA SER A 499 -10.65 0.90 -39.22
C SER A 499 -11.18 0.68 -40.66
N PRO A 500 -12.47 0.32 -40.89
CA PRO A 500 -13.01 0.19 -42.25
C PRO A 500 -13.07 1.53 -43.00
N VAL A 501 -13.35 2.64 -42.29
CA VAL A 501 -13.37 3.99 -42.86
C VAL A 501 -11.96 4.42 -43.30
N LEU A 502 -10.95 4.15 -42.48
CA LEU A 502 -9.55 4.42 -42.83
C LEU A 502 -9.09 3.56 -44.03
N CYS A 503 -9.54 2.30 -44.11
CA CYS A 503 -9.30 1.45 -45.29
C CYS A 503 -9.94 2.02 -46.55
N LEU A 504 -11.17 2.54 -46.46
CA LEU A 504 -11.87 3.16 -47.58
C LEU A 504 -11.11 4.38 -48.14
N LEU A 505 -10.47 5.16 -47.28
CA LEU A 505 -9.73 6.37 -47.68
C LEU A 505 -8.31 6.07 -48.19
N SER A 506 -7.58 5.15 -47.56
CA SER A 506 -6.13 4.98 -47.78
C SER A 506 -5.74 3.83 -48.72
N LEU A 507 -6.42 2.68 -48.65
CA LEU A 507 -6.07 1.50 -49.45
C LEU A 507 -6.44 1.67 -50.93
N ARG A 508 -5.68 1.10 -51.86
CA ARG A 508 -5.99 1.08 -53.31
C ARG A 508 -6.29 -0.35 -53.74
N ALA A 509 -7.24 -0.53 -54.67
CA ALA A 509 -7.54 -1.84 -55.24
C ALA A 509 -6.46 -2.28 -56.24
N GLY A 510 -6.17 -3.58 -56.32
CA GLY A 510 -5.37 -4.16 -57.41
C GLY A 510 -3.86 -4.33 -57.19
N HIS A 511 -3.34 -4.30 -55.97
CA HIS A 511 -1.96 -4.73 -55.69
C HIS A 511 -1.92 -6.24 -55.44
N ALA A 512 -1.03 -6.95 -56.14
CA ALA A 512 -0.83 -8.39 -55.97
C ALA A 512 -0.32 -8.69 -54.55
N ASP A 513 -1.07 -9.52 -53.82
CA ASP A 513 -0.72 -9.97 -52.48
C ASP A 513 0.55 -10.83 -52.58
N THR A 514 1.70 -10.24 -52.26
CA THR A 514 2.98 -10.94 -52.22
C THR A 514 3.31 -11.22 -50.77
N ASP A 515 3.34 -12.51 -50.42
CA ASP A 515 3.72 -12.93 -49.08
C ASP A 515 5.09 -12.30 -48.69
N PRO A 516 5.15 -11.57 -47.55
CA PRO A 516 6.41 -11.06 -47.02
C PRO A 516 7.44 -12.18 -46.85
N PHE A 517 8.74 -11.85 -46.92
CA PHE A 517 9.82 -12.84 -46.83
C PHE A 517 9.69 -13.75 -45.59
N VAL A 518 9.38 -13.16 -44.43
CA VAL A 518 9.18 -13.86 -43.16
C VAL A 518 8.03 -14.86 -43.25
N LEU A 519 6.93 -14.49 -43.90
CA LEU A 519 5.77 -15.36 -44.07
C LEU A 519 6.04 -16.51 -45.04
N ARG A 520 6.78 -16.28 -46.13
CA ARG A 520 7.20 -17.35 -47.06
C ARG A 520 8.09 -18.37 -46.35
N TRP A 521 9.01 -17.91 -45.52
CA TRP A 521 9.84 -18.78 -44.69
C TRP A 521 8.99 -19.57 -43.68
N ALA A 522 8.09 -18.90 -42.95
CA ALA A 522 7.18 -19.54 -41.99
C ALA A 522 6.27 -20.58 -42.64
N LYS A 523 5.71 -20.30 -43.84
CA LYS A 523 4.90 -21.28 -44.59
C LYS A 523 5.75 -22.49 -45.02
N ARG A 524 6.99 -22.27 -45.46
CA ARG A 524 7.91 -23.34 -45.90
C ARG A 524 8.29 -24.29 -44.76
N THR A 525 8.46 -23.78 -43.54
CA THR A 525 8.76 -24.59 -42.35
C THR A 525 7.51 -25.22 -41.74
N TYR A 526 6.38 -24.51 -41.72
CA TYR A 526 5.14 -24.98 -41.13
C TYR A 526 4.45 -26.09 -41.92
N LEU A 527 4.39 -26.00 -43.26
CA LEU A 527 3.72 -27.00 -44.10
C LEU A 527 4.18 -28.46 -43.86
N PRO A 528 5.50 -28.77 -43.86
CA PRO A 528 5.97 -30.13 -43.64
C PRO A 528 5.66 -30.62 -42.21
N VAL A 529 5.77 -29.74 -41.21
CA VAL A 529 5.43 -30.07 -39.82
C VAL A 529 3.94 -30.39 -39.69
N LEU A 530 3.07 -29.57 -40.28
CA LEU A 530 1.61 -29.80 -40.27
C LEU A 530 1.25 -31.11 -40.97
N ARG A 531 1.82 -31.39 -42.16
CA ARG A 531 1.57 -32.65 -42.88
C ARG A 531 2.01 -33.86 -42.07
N TRP A 532 3.18 -33.78 -41.44
CA TRP A 532 3.70 -34.85 -40.59
C TRP A 532 2.80 -35.07 -39.37
N ALA A 533 2.38 -34.00 -38.69
CA ALA A 533 1.50 -34.04 -37.52
C ALA A 533 0.13 -34.65 -37.84
N LEU A 534 -0.46 -34.30 -38.99
CA LEU A 534 -1.73 -34.87 -39.46
C LEU A 534 -1.65 -36.37 -39.80
N GLY A 535 -0.45 -36.88 -40.09
CA GLY A 535 -0.18 -38.30 -40.35
C GLY A 535 0.18 -39.12 -39.10
N HIS A 536 0.77 -38.49 -38.07
CA HIS A 536 1.31 -39.16 -36.88
C HIS A 536 0.58 -38.77 -35.58
N ARG A 537 -0.76 -38.81 -35.60
CA ARG A 537 -1.62 -38.33 -34.50
C ARG A 537 -1.26 -38.90 -33.11
N GLY A 538 -0.90 -40.19 -33.03
CA GLY A 538 -0.60 -40.85 -31.76
C GLY A 538 0.65 -40.27 -31.09
N VAL A 539 1.68 -39.95 -31.89
CA VAL A 539 2.94 -39.35 -31.40
C VAL A 539 2.70 -37.91 -30.93
N VAL A 540 1.94 -37.12 -31.69
CA VAL A 540 1.65 -35.72 -31.33
C VAL A 540 0.84 -35.64 -30.03
N LEU A 541 -0.22 -36.43 -29.89
CA LEU A 541 -1.05 -36.41 -28.68
C LEU A 541 -0.32 -36.93 -27.44
N THR A 542 0.51 -37.98 -27.59
CA THR A 542 1.32 -38.49 -26.47
C THR A 542 2.41 -37.51 -26.07
N ALA A 543 3.11 -36.89 -27.01
CA ALA A 543 4.11 -35.86 -26.73
C ALA A 543 3.49 -34.65 -26.00
N THR A 544 2.34 -34.15 -26.46
CA THR A 544 1.63 -33.05 -25.78
C THR A 544 1.14 -33.46 -24.40
N GLY A 545 0.64 -34.69 -24.24
CA GLY A 545 0.24 -35.23 -22.94
C GLY A 545 1.41 -35.35 -21.95
N LEU A 546 2.59 -35.79 -22.41
CA LEU A 546 3.81 -35.83 -21.61
C LEU A 546 4.31 -34.43 -21.25
N ALA A 547 4.26 -33.48 -22.18
CA ALA A 547 4.62 -32.09 -21.90
C ALA A 547 3.68 -31.46 -20.86
N LEU A 548 2.38 -31.75 -20.93
CA LEU A 548 1.40 -31.33 -19.93
C LEU A 548 1.68 -31.97 -18.57
N ALA A 549 1.93 -33.28 -18.51
CA ALA A 549 2.25 -33.98 -17.28
C ALA A 549 3.56 -33.46 -16.65
N GLY A 550 4.59 -33.22 -17.47
CA GLY A 550 5.86 -32.64 -17.03
C GLY A 550 5.70 -31.22 -16.51
N SER A 551 4.88 -30.40 -17.16
CA SER A 551 4.56 -29.05 -16.66
C SER A 551 3.80 -29.09 -15.33
N ILE A 552 2.78 -29.95 -15.20
CA ILE A 552 2.05 -30.11 -13.93
C ILE A 552 2.98 -30.64 -12.83
N ALA A 553 3.95 -31.50 -13.16
CA ALA A 553 4.95 -31.97 -12.20
C ALA A 553 5.89 -30.86 -11.70
N LEU A 554 6.06 -29.76 -12.46
CA LEU A 554 6.82 -28.58 -12.01
C LEU A 554 6.02 -27.68 -11.05
N PHE A 555 4.69 -27.80 -11.01
CA PHE A 555 3.81 -26.93 -10.23
C PHE A 555 4.15 -26.87 -8.72
N PRO A 556 4.46 -27.99 -8.03
CA PRO A 556 4.84 -27.95 -6.61
C PRO A 556 6.17 -27.23 -6.33
N PHE A 557 7.01 -27.01 -7.34
CA PHE A 557 8.34 -26.38 -7.19
C PHE A 557 8.31 -24.87 -7.42
N LEU A 558 7.17 -24.30 -7.83
CA LEU A 558 7.06 -22.86 -8.11
C LEU A 558 7.01 -21.99 -6.86
N GLY A 559 6.68 -22.52 -5.68
CA GLY A 559 6.41 -21.71 -4.49
C GLY A 559 5.17 -20.81 -4.63
N SER A 560 4.75 -20.17 -3.54
CA SER A 560 3.58 -19.27 -3.52
C SER A 560 3.78 -18.04 -2.65
N GLU A 561 3.31 -16.90 -3.17
CA GLU A 561 3.32 -15.62 -2.48
C GLU A 561 2.05 -14.82 -2.81
N PHE A 562 1.79 -13.73 -2.09
CA PHE A 562 0.66 -12.85 -2.40
C PHE A 562 0.95 -11.99 -3.64
N VAL A 563 1.91 -11.08 -3.52
CA VAL A 563 2.36 -10.13 -4.53
C VAL A 563 3.87 -9.90 -4.29
N PRO A 564 4.69 -9.80 -5.36
CA PRO A 564 6.10 -9.43 -5.21
C PRO A 564 6.27 -8.09 -4.51
N ILE A 565 7.32 -7.96 -3.70
CA ILE A 565 7.64 -6.72 -3.00
C ILE A 565 8.13 -5.68 -4.02
N LEU A 566 7.44 -4.55 -4.10
CA LEU A 566 7.84 -3.46 -4.99
C LEU A 566 9.07 -2.75 -4.45
N ASN A 567 9.97 -2.32 -5.33
CA ASN A 567 11.08 -1.46 -4.93
C ASN A 567 10.64 0.03 -4.91
N GLU A 568 10.78 0.69 -3.77
CA GLU A 568 10.43 2.10 -3.56
C GLU A 568 11.63 3.05 -3.80
N GLY A 569 12.83 2.52 -4.07
CA GLY A 569 14.05 3.31 -4.21
C GLY A 569 14.58 3.90 -2.90
N THR A 570 13.93 3.58 -1.77
CA THR A 570 14.35 3.98 -0.42
C THR A 570 14.31 2.76 0.50
N MET A 571 15.08 2.81 1.58
CA MET A 571 15.13 1.75 2.57
C MET A 571 14.70 2.31 3.92
N ALA A 572 13.97 1.53 4.70
CA ALA A 572 13.56 1.87 6.05
C ALA A 572 14.05 0.81 7.06
N PRO A 573 15.27 0.97 7.62
CA PRO A 573 15.73 0.13 8.72
C PRO A 573 15.01 0.54 10.02
N LEU A 574 14.09 -0.30 10.49
CA LEU A 574 13.46 -0.15 11.79
C LEU A 574 14.40 -0.70 12.86
N THR A 575 14.85 0.17 13.77
CA THR A 575 15.69 -0.21 14.90
C THR A 575 14.82 -0.52 16.11
N ILE A 576 15.03 -1.67 16.74
CA ILE A 576 14.26 -2.16 17.89
C ILE A 576 15.20 -2.45 19.04
N ARG A 577 14.89 -1.89 20.21
CA ARG A 577 15.69 -2.01 21.43
C ARG A 577 14.84 -2.57 22.56
N LEU A 578 15.47 -2.81 23.71
CA LEU A 578 14.75 -3.21 24.92
C LEU A 578 13.72 -2.13 25.32
N PRO A 579 12.48 -2.51 25.71
CA PRO A 579 11.42 -1.59 26.14
C PRO A 579 11.85 -0.60 27.21
N SER A 580 12.71 -1.02 28.14
CA SER A 580 13.21 -0.21 29.26
C SER A 580 14.21 0.88 28.88
N ILE A 581 14.62 0.97 27.61
CA ILE A 581 15.69 1.88 27.22
C ILE A 581 15.29 3.35 27.40
N SER A 582 16.21 4.15 27.93
CA SER A 582 16.02 5.60 27.99
C SER A 582 16.16 6.23 26.60
N LEU A 583 15.46 7.34 26.37
CA LEU A 583 15.54 8.07 25.10
C LEU A 583 16.99 8.48 24.78
N GLU A 584 17.75 8.94 25.76
CA GLU A 584 19.16 9.34 25.58
C GLU A 584 20.05 8.18 25.13
N GLN A 585 19.84 6.98 25.70
CA GLN A 585 20.60 5.80 25.27
C GLN A 585 20.14 5.31 23.89
N SER A 586 18.85 5.43 23.59
CA SER A 586 18.30 5.13 22.27
C SER A 586 18.89 6.03 21.18
N ILE A 587 18.99 7.33 21.43
CA ILE A 587 19.65 8.30 20.53
C ILE A 587 21.11 7.91 20.27
N LYS A 588 21.86 7.49 21.30
CA LYS A 588 23.26 7.07 21.14
C LYS A 588 23.41 5.86 20.22
N ILE A 589 22.60 4.82 20.47
CA ILE A 589 22.59 3.62 19.62
C ILE A 589 22.14 3.98 18.20
N GLU A 590 21.11 4.82 18.05
CA GLU A 590 20.63 5.25 16.72
C GLU A 590 21.71 6.03 15.95
N ARG A 591 22.52 6.84 16.62
CA ARG A 591 23.66 7.51 15.97
C ARG A 591 24.70 6.51 15.45
N GLU A 592 24.95 5.43 16.18
CA GLU A 592 25.85 4.36 15.72
C GLU A 592 25.27 3.59 14.53
N VAL A 593 23.97 3.30 14.57
CA VAL A 593 23.22 2.67 13.47
C VAL A 593 23.28 3.52 12.22
N GLN A 594 22.95 4.81 12.32
CA GLN A 594 23.00 5.72 11.17
C GLN A 594 24.42 5.83 10.60
N LYS A 595 25.44 5.94 11.44
CA LYS A 595 26.84 5.94 10.98
C LYS A 595 27.19 4.65 10.22
N ALA A 596 26.76 3.50 10.72
CA ALA A 596 26.99 2.21 10.06
C ALA A 596 26.30 2.12 8.69
N VAL A 597 25.11 2.70 8.53
CA VAL A 597 24.40 2.74 7.25
C VAL A 597 25.01 3.79 6.31
N MET A 598 25.47 4.93 6.83
CA MET A 598 26.16 5.97 6.05
C MET A 598 27.56 5.57 5.57
N GLU A 599 28.12 4.44 6.02
CA GLU A 599 29.35 3.85 5.46
C GLU A 599 29.17 3.39 3.99
N PHE A 600 27.92 3.11 3.58
CA PHE A 600 27.60 2.70 2.22
C PHE A 600 27.46 3.94 1.31
N PRO A 601 28.25 4.06 0.23
CA PRO A 601 28.18 5.21 -0.67
C PRO A 601 26.86 5.31 -1.43
N GLU A 602 26.05 4.25 -1.44
CA GLU A 602 24.69 4.24 -2.00
C GLU A 602 23.71 5.08 -1.17
N VAL A 603 23.99 5.33 0.11
CA VAL A 603 23.10 6.06 1.03
C VAL A 603 23.43 7.56 0.97
N GLN A 604 22.48 8.35 0.47
CA GLN A 604 22.61 9.80 0.38
C GLN A 604 22.46 10.45 1.76
N MET A 605 21.46 10.01 2.52
CA MET A 605 21.16 10.52 3.85
C MET A 605 20.25 9.55 4.61
N MET A 606 20.30 9.60 5.94
CA MET A 606 19.43 8.81 6.81
C MET A 606 18.86 9.68 7.92
N VAL A 607 17.53 9.65 8.07
CA VAL A 607 16.81 10.34 9.14
C VAL A 607 16.02 9.32 9.94
N SER A 608 16.24 9.28 11.26
CA SER A 608 15.58 8.34 12.16
C SER A 608 14.70 9.07 13.14
N LYS A 609 13.45 8.64 13.19
CA LYS A 609 12.42 9.12 14.10
C LYS A 609 12.32 8.13 15.26
N ILE A 610 12.75 8.54 16.43
CA ILE A 610 12.77 7.73 17.64
C ILE A 610 11.52 8.03 18.45
N GLY A 611 10.77 7.00 18.85
CA GLY A 611 9.58 7.15 19.68
C GLY A 611 8.45 7.95 19.04
N ARG A 612 7.60 8.55 19.87
CA ARG A 612 6.36 9.24 19.44
C ARG A 612 6.41 10.74 19.61
N THR A 613 5.48 11.40 18.90
CA THR A 613 5.15 12.81 19.08
C THR A 613 4.15 13.00 20.22
N GLU A 614 4.04 14.23 20.71
CA GLU A 614 3.14 14.61 21.79
C GLU A 614 1.66 14.55 21.37
N LEU A 615 1.38 14.57 20.06
CA LEU A 615 0.05 14.35 19.51
C LEU A 615 -0.35 12.86 19.58
N ALA A 616 0.62 11.96 19.71
CA ALA A 616 0.45 10.52 19.86
C ALA A 616 -0.33 9.83 18.70
N ASN A 617 -0.31 10.41 17.50
CA ASN A 617 -0.88 9.80 16.30
C ASN A 617 -0.11 8.53 15.86
N ASP A 618 1.17 8.44 16.21
CA ASP A 618 2.00 7.25 16.05
C ASP A 618 2.37 6.75 17.46
N PRO A 619 1.98 5.53 17.87
CA PRO A 619 2.13 5.07 19.24
C PRO A 619 3.55 4.56 19.58
N GLN A 620 4.58 4.89 18.79
CA GLN A 620 5.95 4.43 19.05
C GLN A 620 6.51 4.86 20.42
N GLU A 621 7.43 4.07 20.96
CA GLU A 621 8.11 4.37 22.22
C GLU A 621 9.62 4.52 21.96
N PRO A 622 10.40 5.11 22.89
CA PRO A 622 11.83 5.34 22.68
C PRO A 622 12.65 4.10 22.31
N ASN A 623 12.14 2.90 22.53
CA ASN A 623 12.78 1.65 22.14
C ASN A 623 12.72 1.37 20.63
N GLU A 624 11.84 2.03 19.88
CA GLU A 624 11.70 1.88 18.42
C GLU A 624 12.18 3.13 17.69
N SER A 625 12.82 2.94 16.54
CA SER A 625 13.24 4.04 15.66
C SER A 625 12.87 3.76 14.21
N ASP A 626 11.95 4.56 13.68
CA ASP A 626 11.52 4.53 12.29
C ASP A 626 12.47 5.38 11.45
N SER A 627 13.34 4.70 10.71
CA SER A 627 14.39 5.33 9.93
C SER A 627 14.05 5.34 8.44
N VAL A 628 14.38 6.42 7.76
CA VAL A 628 14.29 6.54 6.30
C VAL A 628 15.70 6.82 5.77
N ALA A 629 16.24 5.86 5.03
CA ALA A 629 17.50 5.97 4.31
C ALA A 629 17.20 6.25 2.83
N MET A 630 17.51 7.47 2.39
CA MET A 630 17.40 7.88 0.99
C MET A 630 18.63 7.36 0.25
N LEU A 631 18.39 6.73 -0.90
CA LEU A 631 19.45 6.11 -1.70
C LEU A 631 19.68 6.91 -2.97
N HIS A 632 20.93 6.91 -3.44
CA HIS A 632 21.24 7.36 -4.78
C HIS A 632 20.58 6.45 -5.83
N PRO A 633 20.37 6.94 -7.07
CA PRO A 633 19.82 6.11 -8.14
C PRO A 633 20.63 4.82 -8.35
N ILE A 634 19.95 3.70 -8.58
CA ILE A 634 20.55 2.35 -8.68
C ILE A 634 21.70 2.30 -9.70
N ASP A 635 21.60 3.05 -10.80
CA ASP A 635 22.62 3.13 -11.85
C ASP A 635 23.98 3.69 -11.38
N THR A 636 24.04 4.29 -10.18
CA THR A 636 25.26 4.90 -9.60
C THR A 636 25.91 4.04 -8.50
N TRP A 637 25.35 2.87 -8.20
CA TRP A 637 25.80 2.04 -7.09
C TRP A 637 27.13 1.35 -7.38
N THR A 638 27.93 1.13 -6.34
CA THR A 638 29.29 0.57 -6.44
C THR A 638 29.49 -0.67 -5.58
N THR A 639 28.86 -0.72 -4.41
CA THR A 639 28.98 -1.84 -3.47
C THR A 639 27.97 -2.94 -3.76
N ALA A 640 26.82 -2.63 -4.36
CA ALA A 640 25.77 -3.60 -4.69
C ALA A 640 25.18 -3.33 -6.07
N SER A 641 24.70 -4.39 -6.71
CA SER A 641 24.05 -4.33 -8.03
C SER A 641 22.52 -4.27 -7.94
N THR A 642 21.95 -4.70 -6.82
CA THR A 642 20.50 -4.77 -6.61
C THR A 642 20.14 -4.34 -5.20
N MET A 643 18.90 -3.86 -5.01
CA MET A 643 18.38 -3.48 -3.69
C MET A 643 18.44 -4.64 -2.69
N ALA A 644 18.16 -5.87 -3.13
CA ALA A 644 18.22 -7.05 -2.27
C ALA A 644 19.66 -7.30 -1.76
N GLU A 645 20.66 -7.16 -2.63
CA GLU A 645 22.07 -7.29 -2.26
C GLU A 645 22.52 -6.18 -1.30
N LEU A 646 22.09 -4.93 -1.51
CA LEU A 646 22.39 -3.83 -0.61
C LEU A 646 21.78 -4.06 0.78
N LYS A 647 20.50 -4.46 0.84
CA LYS A 647 19.82 -4.78 2.10
C LYS A 647 20.55 -5.86 2.89
N GLU A 648 21.07 -6.89 2.21
CA GLU A 648 21.83 -7.95 2.87
C GLU A 648 23.15 -7.45 3.45
N LYS A 649 23.92 -6.66 2.69
CA LYS A 649 25.18 -6.07 3.19
C LYS A 649 24.94 -5.12 4.36
N VAL A 650 23.86 -4.34 4.30
CA VAL A 650 23.42 -3.48 5.40
C VAL A 650 23.02 -4.33 6.61
N ARG A 651 22.27 -5.44 6.42
CA ARG A 651 21.89 -6.38 7.49
C ARG A 651 23.13 -6.95 8.19
N GLU A 652 24.10 -7.46 7.43
CA GLU A 652 25.37 -7.98 7.98
C GLU A 652 26.16 -6.92 8.77
N ARG A 653 26.11 -5.66 8.31
CA ARG A 653 26.79 -4.54 8.98
C ARG A 653 26.06 -4.11 10.26
N LEU A 654 24.73 -4.09 10.23
CA LEU A 654 23.87 -3.73 11.37
C LEU A 654 23.87 -4.81 12.45
N ALA A 655 23.98 -6.09 12.10
CA ALA A 655 24.11 -7.19 13.05
C ALA A 655 25.32 -7.07 14.00
N LYS A 656 26.30 -6.22 13.66
CA LYS A 656 27.48 -5.91 14.49
C LYS A 656 27.25 -4.77 15.49
N VAL A 657 26.12 -4.05 15.40
CA VAL A 657 25.76 -2.97 16.34
C VAL A 657 25.13 -3.61 17.59
N PRO A 658 25.75 -3.48 18.77
CA PRO A 658 25.22 -4.09 19.99
C PRO A 658 23.98 -3.36 20.50
N GLY A 659 23.08 -4.10 21.14
CA GLY A 659 21.95 -3.52 21.87
C GLY A 659 20.74 -3.12 21.02
N ALA A 660 20.69 -3.53 19.75
CA ALA A 660 19.55 -3.35 18.88
C ALA A 660 19.34 -4.54 17.94
N ASN A 661 18.07 -4.81 17.61
CA ASN A 661 17.65 -5.68 16.53
C ASN A 661 17.10 -4.83 15.39
N PHE A 662 17.13 -5.35 14.16
CA PHE A 662 16.80 -4.60 12.96
C PHE A 662 15.77 -5.33 12.12
N LEU A 663 14.85 -4.57 11.54
CA LEU A 663 13.89 -5.02 10.55
C LEU A 663 14.03 -4.10 9.34
N ILE A 664 14.48 -4.63 8.21
CA ILE A 664 14.73 -3.81 7.02
C ILE A 664 13.52 -3.87 6.10
N SER A 665 12.81 -2.75 5.96
CA SER A 665 11.64 -2.61 5.09
C SER A 665 11.77 -1.38 4.18
N GLN A 666 10.63 -0.86 3.72
CA GLN A 666 10.50 0.34 2.91
C GLN A 666 9.34 1.20 3.46
N PRO A 667 9.35 2.53 3.29
CA PRO A 667 8.38 3.42 3.92
C PRO A 667 6.91 3.06 3.64
N ILE A 668 6.53 2.83 2.39
CA ILE A 668 5.15 2.49 2.02
C ILE A 668 4.81 1.08 2.45
N GLN A 669 5.67 0.09 2.16
CA GLN A 669 5.48 -1.30 2.58
C GLN A 669 5.20 -1.38 4.10
N GLN A 670 6.07 -0.78 4.91
CA GLN A 670 5.95 -0.80 6.37
C GLN A 670 4.61 -0.22 6.86
N ARG A 671 4.17 0.92 6.30
CA ARG A 671 2.92 1.58 6.70
C ARG A 671 1.67 0.83 6.22
N VAL A 672 1.73 0.22 5.05
CA VAL A 672 0.65 -0.62 4.53
C VAL A 672 0.50 -1.88 5.38
N ASP A 673 1.61 -2.56 5.70
CA ASP A 673 1.61 -3.76 6.54
C ASP A 673 1.07 -3.46 7.94
N GLU A 674 1.51 -2.35 8.55
CA GLU A 674 1.07 -1.89 9.87
C GLU A 674 -0.44 -1.63 9.92
N LEU A 675 -0.99 -0.89 8.94
CA LEU A 675 -2.41 -0.56 8.94
C LEU A 675 -3.30 -1.76 8.63
N ILE A 676 -2.79 -2.76 7.90
CA ILE A 676 -3.59 -3.91 7.48
C ILE A 676 -3.52 -5.02 8.51
N SER A 677 -2.33 -5.35 9.01
CA SER A 677 -2.14 -6.49 9.92
C SER A 677 -1.93 -6.10 11.39
N GLY A 678 -1.68 -4.82 11.67
CA GLY A 678 -1.29 -4.34 12.99
C GLY A 678 0.20 -4.51 13.31
N VAL A 679 0.96 -5.12 12.40
CA VAL A 679 2.40 -5.37 12.53
C VAL A 679 3.14 -4.97 11.26
N ARG A 680 4.42 -4.64 11.39
CA ARG A 680 5.28 -4.11 10.31
C ARG A 680 6.07 -5.20 9.57
N ALA A 681 5.50 -6.40 9.43
CA ALA A 681 6.19 -7.56 8.86
C ALA A 681 5.26 -8.35 7.93
N GLU A 682 5.85 -9.10 7.01
CA GLU A 682 5.12 -9.87 6.00
C GLU A 682 4.25 -10.99 6.59
N VAL A 683 4.78 -11.70 7.58
CA VAL A 683 4.09 -12.81 8.24
C VAL A 683 4.06 -12.59 9.73
N THR A 684 2.91 -12.88 10.35
CA THR A 684 2.78 -12.86 11.80
C THR A 684 1.98 -14.03 12.32
N VAL A 685 2.44 -14.60 13.41
CA VAL A 685 1.76 -15.62 14.20
C VAL A 685 1.12 -14.90 15.38
N LYS A 686 -0.20 -14.76 15.36
CA LYS A 686 -1.00 -14.21 16.46
C LYS A 686 -1.33 -15.33 17.45
N LEU A 687 -0.67 -15.33 18.61
CA LEU A 687 -0.99 -16.24 19.70
C LEU A 687 -1.99 -15.55 20.65
N PHE A 688 -3.22 -16.04 20.73
CA PHE A 688 -4.27 -15.51 21.61
C PHE A 688 -4.28 -16.24 22.95
N GLY A 689 -4.56 -15.51 24.03
CA GLY A 689 -4.67 -16.08 25.37
C GLY A 689 -4.89 -15.00 26.44
N PRO A 690 -5.45 -15.34 27.61
CA PRO A 690 -5.74 -14.36 28.66
C PRO A 690 -4.52 -13.97 29.50
N ASP A 691 -3.59 -14.90 29.73
CA ASP A 691 -2.42 -14.73 30.59
C ASP A 691 -1.18 -14.32 29.77
N LEU A 692 -0.57 -13.20 30.15
CA LEU A 692 0.58 -12.60 29.45
C LEU A 692 1.88 -13.41 29.64
N ASP A 693 2.08 -14.06 30.78
CA ASP A 693 3.28 -14.85 31.06
C ASP A 693 3.28 -16.13 30.21
N GLU A 694 2.14 -16.81 30.13
CA GLU A 694 1.98 -18.00 29.28
C GLU A 694 2.08 -17.65 27.79
N LEU A 695 1.56 -16.48 27.39
CA LEU A 695 1.75 -15.93 26.05
C LEU A 695 3.24 -15.76 25.74
N ARG A 696 4.02 -15.14 26.64
CA ARG A 696 5.48 -14.97 26.47
C ARG A 696 6.18 -16.32 26.32
N HIS A 697 5.95 -17.26 27.23
CA HIS A 697 6.61 -18.57 27.20
C HIS A 697 6.33 -19.35 25.92
N THR A 698 5.06 -19.38 25.50
CA THR A 698 4.67 -20.06 24.25
C THR A 698 5.19 -19.29 23.03
N GLY A 699 5.19 -17.96 23.05
CA GLY A 699 5.73 -17.12 21.98
C GLY A 699 7.23 -17.32 21.75
N ASP A 700 8.01 -17.41 22.82
CA ASP A 700 9.45 -17.70 22.74
C ASP A 700 9.72 -19.11 22.20
N ALA A 701 8.89 -20.09 22.57
CA ALA A 701 8.96 -21.44 22.01
C ALA A 701 8.64 -21.46 20.51
N ILE A 702 7.62 -20.71 20.07
CA ILE A 702 7.29 -20.53 18.64
C ILE A 702 8.47 -19.90 17.91
N ALA A 703 9.06 -18.85 18.47
CA ALA A 703 10.21 -18.16 17.87
C ALA A 703 11.44 -19.08 17.75
N GLY A 704 11.71 -19.91 18.76
CA GLY A 704 12.77 -20.91 18.70
C GLY A 704 12.63 -21.87 17.53
N ILE A 705 11.39 -22.28 17.20
CA ILE A 705 11.12 -23.12 16.02
C ILE A 705 11.30 -22.31 14.74
N LEU A 706 10.67 -21.13 14.65
CA LEU A 706 10.71 -20.29 13.44
C LEU A 706 12.13 -19.90 13.06
N GLY A 707 12.99 -19.58 14.03
CA GLY A 707 14.39 -19.21 13.79
C GLY A 707 15.26 -20.33 13.23
N THR A 708 14.79 -21.59 13.23
CA THR A 708 15.51 -22.71 12.61
C THR A 708 15.04 -23.02 11.19
N ILE A 709 13.97 -22.37 10.72
CA ILE A 709 13.40 -22.59 9.39
C ILE A 709 14.15 -21.75 8.37
N ARG A 710 14.63 -22.40 7.30
CA ARG A 710 15.32 -21.71 6.21
C ARG A 710 14.38 -20.72 5.52
N GLY A 711 14.81 -19.46 5.42
CA GLY A 711 14.10 -18.37 4.76
C GLY A 711 13.30 -17.45 5.70
N VAL A 712 13.26 -17.77 6.99
CA VAL A 712 12.77 -16.85 8.04
C VAL A 712 13.89 -15.89 8.39
N GLU A 713 13.68 -14.61 8.12
CA GLU A 713 14.60 -13.53 8.46
C GLU A 713 13.91 -12.49 9.35
N ASP A 714 14.71 -11.68 10.04
CA ASP A 714 14.24 -10.57 10.87
C ASP A 714 13.15 -10.99 11.90
N LEU A 715 13.28 -12.20 12.47
CA LEU A 715 12.32 -12.76 13.43
C LEU A 715 12.22 -11.88 14.69
N LYS A 716 11.01 -11.44 15.01
CA LYS A 716 10.68 -10.59 16.14
C LYS A 716 9.55 -11.20 16.96
N VAL A 717 9.83 -11.48 18.23
CA VAL A 717 8.79 -11.64 19.26
C VAL A 717 8.54 -10.27 19.87
N GLU A 718 7.28 -9.84 19.88
CA GLU A 718 6.91 -8.59 20.55
C GLU A 718 7.14 -8.72 22.06
N GLN A 719 7.92 -7.81 22.64
CA GLN A 719 8.26 -7.89 24.07
C GLN A 719 7.11 -7.33 24.91
N LEU A 720 6.38 -8.23 25.58
CA LEU A 720 5.28 -7.87 26.48
C LEU A 720 5.79 -7.25 27.79
N PHE A 721 6.88 -7.81 28.35
CA PHE A 721 7.49 -7.42 29.62
C PHE A 721 8.85 -6.73 29.40
N GLY A 722 9.55 -6.38 30.47
CA GLY A 722 10.83 -5.68 30.42
C GLY A 722 10.75 -4.24 30.90
N GLN A 723 9.56 -3.69 31.15
CA GLN A 723 9.43 -2.30 31.60
C GLN A 723 9.55 -2.23 33.14
N PRO A 724 10.55 -1.51 33.68
CA PRO A 724 10.62 -1.27 35.11
C PRO A 724 9.59 -0.22 35.55
N TYR A 725 8.85 -0.55 36.60
CA TYR A 725 7.89 0.32 37.29
C TYR A 725 8.43 0.69 38.67
N ILE A 726 8.22 1.94 39.06
CA ILE A 726 8.36 2.37 40.46
C ILE A 726 6.94 2.56 40.99
N THR A 727 6.53 1.66 41.87
CA THR A 727 5.18 1.66 42.44
C THR A 727 5.23 2.14 43.87
N ILE A 728 4.35 3.09 44.16
CA ILE A 728 4.17 3.65 45.50
C ILE A 728 2.89 3.02 46.06
N ASP A 729 3.05 1.95 46.82
CA ASP A 729 1.95 1.25 47.49
C ASP A 729 1.52 2.08 48.72
N ILE A 730 0.45 2.84 48.58
CA ILE A 730 -0.08 3.71 49.65
C ILE A 730 -0.75 2.84 50.72
N ASP A 731 -0.24 2.92 51.96
CA ASP A 731 -0.81 2.20 53.09
C ASP A 731 -1.93 3.02 53.73
N ARG A 732 -3.18 2.60 53.48
CA ARG A 732 -4.39 3.25 54.02
C ARG A 732 -4.39 3.34 55.55
N GLY A 733 -3.79 2.38 56.24
CA GLY A 733 -3.68 2.39 57.70
C GLY A 733 -2.70 3.44 58.21
N LYS A 734 -1.59 3.67 57.50
CA LYS A 734 -0.59 4.69 57.86
C LYS A 734 -1.07 6.11 57.55
N ILE A 735 -1.61 6.35 56.35
CA ILE A 735 -2.12 7.69 55.99
C ILE A 735 -3.26 8.15 56.92
N ALA A 736 -4.13 7.21 57.35
CA ALA A 736 -5.25 7.51 58.24
C ALA A 736 -4.80 7.99 59.63
N ARG A 737 -3.66 7.49 60.14
CA ARG A 737 -3.09 7.95 61.42
C ARG A 737 -2.64 9.40 61.40
N HIS A 738 -2.37 9.92 60.21
CA HIS A 738 -1.87 11.27 59.99
C HIS A 738 -2.91 12.22 59.39
N GLY A 739 -4.15 11.74 59.18
CA GLY A 739 -5.20 12.53 58.56
C GLY A 739 -4.94 12.87 57.09
N ILE A 740 -4.10 12.09 56.42
CA ILE A 740 -3.75 12.28 55.01
C ILE A 740 -4.67 11.41 54.15
N ASN A 741 -5.27 12.00 53.10
CA ASN A 741 -6.05 11.25 52.13
C ASN A 741 -5.18 10.69 51.01
N VAL A 742 -5.68 9.65 50.35
CA VAL A 742 -5.04 9.11 49.14
C VAL A 742 -4.94 10.18 48.03
N SER A 743 -5.92 11.10 47.96
CA SER A 743 -5.91 12.24 47.04
C SER A 743 -4.67 13.11 47.22
N ASP A 744 -4.32 13.41 48.47
CA ASP A 744 -3.22 14.32 48.82
C ASP A 744 -1.88 13.69 48.43
N VAL A 745 -1.74 12.37 48.63
CA VAL A 745 -0.57 11.62 48.18
C VAL A 745 -0.48 11.59 46.65
N ARG A 746 -1.60 11.32 45.97
CA ARG A 746 -1.67 11.27 44.51
C ARG A 746 -1.32 12.62 43.88
N GLU A 747 -1.84 13.72 44.43
CA GLU A 747 -1.59 15.08 43.95
C GLU A 747 -0.13 15.50 44.13
N VAL A 748 0.48 15.16 45.26
CA VAL A 748 1.93 15.38 45.44
C VAL A 748 2.75 14.58 44.43
N ILE A 749 2.38 13.33 44.13
CA ILE A 749 3.05 12.54 43.09
C ILE A 749 2.88 13.19 41.71
N ALA A 750 1.65 13.60 41.35
CA ALA A 750 1.33 14.21 40.07
C ALA A 750 2.07 15.55 39.87
N THR A 751 2.06 16.43 40.86
CA THR A 751 2.68 17.76 40.79
C THR A 751 4.19 17.69 41.01
N ALA A 752 4.66 17.06 42.09
CA ALA A 752 6.10 17.06 42.43
C ALA A 752 6.93 16.24 41.44
N ILE A 753 6.44 15.05 41.06
CA ILE A 753 7.18 14.11 40.20
C ILE A 753 6.72 14.24 38.75
N GLY A 754 5.42 14.19 38.48
CA GLY A 754 4.87 14.22 37.12
C GLY A 754 5.03 15.58 36.41
N GLY A 755 4.89 16.68 37.16
CA GLY A 755 4.90 18.04 36.62
C GLY A 755 3.57 18.42 35.99
N GLU A 756 2.53 18.57 36.82
CA GLU A 756 1.19 18.93 36.41
C GLU A 756 1.10 20.38 35.88
N ALA A 757 0.29 20.59 34.84
CA ALA A 757 0.10 21.91 34.23
C ALA A 757 -0.91 22.73 35.05
N ALA A 758 -0.41 23.77 35.73
CA ALA A 758 -1.23 24.69 36.50
C ALA A 758 -2.06 25.61 35.60
N THR A 759 -1.46 26.11 34.50
CA THR A 759 -2.13 27.02 33.55
C THR A 759 -1.40 27.06 32.21
N ARG A 760 -1.84 27.92 31.27
CA ARG A 760 -1.24 28.13 29.95
C ARG A 760 -0.82 29.59 29.76
N VAL A 761 0.44 29.82 29.42
CA VAL A 761 0.98 31.14 29.07
C VAL A 761 0.73 31.43 27.59
N TYR A 762 0.26 32.63 27.28
CA TYR A 762 -0.05 33.06 25.91
C TYR A 762 1.00 34.05 25.41
N GLU A 763 1.73 33.67 24.36
CA GLU A 763 2.68 34.51 23.63
C GLU A 763 2.05 34.89 22.29
N GLU A 764 1.36 36.02 22.24
CA GLU A 764 0.53 36.44 21.10
C GLU A 764 -0.52 35.37 20.74
N HIS A 765 -0.26 34.59 19.68
CA HIS A 765 -1.11 33.50 19.20
C HIS A 765 -0.63 32.12 19.63
N ARG A 766 0.54 32.04 20.29
CA ARG A 766 1.18 30.80 20.75
C ARG A 766 0.78 30.52 22.20
N ARG A 767 0.67 29.26 22.56
CA ARG A 767 0.35 28.84 23.94
C ARG A 767 1.32 27.77 24.43
N PHE A 768 1.78 27.91 25.67
CA PHE A 768 2.70 26.99 26.32
C PHE A 768 2.19 26.65 27.71
N ASN A 769 2.41 25.41 28.16
CA ASN A 769 2.00 25.02 29.51
C ASN A 769 2.94 25.64 30.55
N LEU A 770 2.40 26.06 31.69
CA LEU A 770 3.11 26.42 32.90
C LEU A 770 2.92 25.29 33.91
N ILE A 771 4.00 24.60 34.25
CA ILE A 771 3.97 23.49 35.21
C ILE A 771 4.64 23.87 36.53
N VAL A 772 4.20 23.21 37.59
CA VAL A 772 4.84 23.23 38.90
C VAL A 772 5.45 21.85 39.14
N ARG A 773 6.72 21.78 39.50
CA ARG A 773 7.44 20.50 39.69
C ARG A 773 8.59 20.67 40.68
N PHE A 774 9.08 19.58 41.27
CA PHE A 774 10.35 19.63 42.00
C PHE A 774 11.57 19.58 41.05
N PRO A 775 12.69 20.24 41.44
CA PRO A 775 13.99 20.05 40.81
C PRO A 775 14.37 18.57 40.71
N GLU A 776 15.13 18.21 39.68
CA GLU A 776 15.47 16.81 39.39
C GLU A 776 16.16 16.09 40.54
N GLN A 777 16.99 16.78 41.31
CA GLN A 777 17.71 16.24 42.47
C GLN A 777 16.82 15.65 43.58
N TYR A 778 15.53 16.02 43.63
CA TYR A 778 14.57 15.52 44.63
C TYR A 778 13.70 14.37 44.12
N ARG A 779 13.89 13.94 42.88
CA ARG A 779 13.04 12.92 42.22
C ARG A 779 13.81 12.00 41.27
N ASN A 780 15.14 11.93 41.42
CA ASN A 780 16.00 11.14 40.54
C ASN A 780 16.24 9.71 41.05
N SER A 781 15.82 9.39 42.28
CA SER A 781 16.01 8.07 42.89
C SER A 781 14.85 7.69 43.82
N ILE A 782 14.68 6.39 44.05
CA ILE A 782 13.66 5.85 44.97
C ILE A 782 13.80 6.45 46.37
N GLU A 783 15.03 6.63 46.84
CA GLU A 783 15.33 7.23 48.15
C GLU A 783 14.87 8.69 48.21
N THR A 784 15.18 9.49 47.19
CA THR A 784 14.73 10.89 47.12
C THR A 784 13.22 11.02 47.04
N ILE A 785 12.54 10.13 46.28
CA ILE A 785 11.09 10.08 46.18
C ILE A 785 10.47 9.71 47.54
N GLY A 786 11.05 8.74 48.26
CA GLY A 786 10.60 8.37 49.60
C GLY A 786 10.73 9.50 50.61
N ASN A 787 11.71 10.40 50.42
CA ASN A 787 11.93 11.57 51.26
C ASN A 787 11.02 12.77 50.93
N ILE A 788 10.21 12.70 49.87
CA ILE A 788 9.21 13.74 49.57
C ILE A 788 8.24 13.83 50.74
N ARG A 789 8.09 15.02 51.32
CA ARG A 789 7.28 15.24 52.54
C ARG A 789 5.93 15.84 52.21
N LEU A 790 4.90 15.36 52.89
CA LEU A 790 3.53 15.85 52.83
C LEU A 790 3.15 16.54 54.13
N LYS A 791 2.40 17.64 54.03
CA LYS A 791 1.90 18.40 55.18
C LYS A 791 0.62 17.73 55.69
N ALA A 792 0.65 17.15 56.88
CA ALA A 792 -0.52 16.60 57.56
C ALA A 792 -1.43 17.72 58.10
N SER A 793 -2.70 17.42 58.37
CA SER A 793 -3.66 18.40 58.92
C SER A 793 -3.22 19.00 60.26
N GLY A 794 -2.43 18.26 61.04
CA GLY A 794 -1.81 18.73 62.28
C GLY A 794 -0.57 19.62 62.10
N GLY A 795 -0.18 19.95 60.87
CA GLY A 795 0.98 20.79 60.54
C GLY A 795 2.33 20.06 60.48
N ALA A 796 2.36 18.76 60.77
CA ALA A 796 3.56 17.93 60.67
C ALA A 796 3.89 17.60 59.20
N TYR A 797 5.19 17.51 58.87
CA TYR A 797 5.66 17.09 57.56
C TYR A 797 6.12 15.63 57.60
N ILE A 798 5.47 14.78 56.82
CA ILE A 798 5.65 13.32 56.88
C ILE A 798 6.23 12.83 55.55
N PRO A 799 7.34 12.08 55.54
CA PRO A 799 7.92 11.55 54.31
C PRO A 799 7.01 10.47 53.69
N LEU A 800 7.06 10.37 52.37
CA LEU A 800 6.27 9.40 51.61
C LEU A 800 6.58 7.94 51.99
N SER A 801 7.82 7.65 52.40
CA SER A 801 8.25 6.35 52.93
C SER A 801 7.53 5.93 54.22
N ASP A 802 7.03 6.88 55.02
CA ASP A 802 6.24 6.59 56.22
C ASP A 802 4.75 6.36 55.87
N LEU A 803 4.32 6.76 54.67
CA LEU A 803 2.92 6.66 54.21
C LEU A 803 2.66 5.43 53.33
N GLY A 804 3.71 4.78 52.82
CA GLY A 804 3.60 3.64 51.91
C GLY A 804 4.93 2.93 51.67
N THR A 805 4.92 1.90 50.84
CA THR A 805 6.15 1.23 50.37
C THR A 805 6.42 1.56 48.92
N ILE A 806 7.65 1.96 48.61
CA ILE A 806 8.10 2.22 47.23
C ILE A 806 8.88 1.01 46.76
N ARG A 807 8.41 0.35 45.71
CA ARG A 807 9.03 -0.87 45.18
C ARG A 807 9.27 -0.72 43.68
N MET A 808 10.41 -1.25 43.24
CA MET A 808 10.68 -1.43 41.83
C MET A 808 10.23 -2.84 41.43
N HIS A 809 9.42 -2.95 40.39
CA HIS A 809 9.04 -4.23 39.82
C HIS A 809 8.98 -4.15 38.30
N GLU A 810 9.04 -5.28 37.63
CA GLU A 810 8.91 -5.34 36.18
C GLU A 810 7.47 -5.65 35.81
N GLY A 811 6.91 -4.93 34.83
CA GLY A 811 5.54 -5.10 34.37
C GLY A 811 5.45 -5.06 32.85
N PRO A 812 4.24 -5.21 32.29
CA PRO A 812 4.06 -5.18 30.86
C PRO A 812 4.36 -3.79 30.29
N GLY A 813 5.12 -3.68 29.20
CA GLY A 813 5.37 -2.43 28.48
C GLY A 813 4.30 -2.14 27.42
N ARG A 814 3.63 -3.18 26.93
CA ARG A 814 2.63 -3.12 25.86
C ARG A 814 1.64 -4.26 25.99
N ILE A 815 0.37 -4.00 25.69
CA ILE A 815 -0.69 -5.02 25.61
C ILE A 815 -1.37 -4.85 24.25
N ASN A 816 -1.41 -5.94 23.46
CA ASN A 816 -2.13 -5.97 22.19
C ASN A 816 -3.43 -6.74 22.35
N ARG A 817 -4.51 -6.23 21.76
CA ARG A 817 -5.79 -6.94 21.72
C ARG A 817 -6.36 -6.91 20.31
N ASP A 818 -7.04 -7.99 19.96
CA ASP A 818 -7.75 -8.18 18.70
C ASP A 818 -9.04 -8.93 19.03
N GLN A 819 -10.17 -8.43 18.51
CA GLN A 819 -11.51 -8.95 18.81
C GLN A 819 -11.79 -9.15 20.32
N LEU A 820 -11.41 -8.17 21.14
CA LEU A 820 -11.57 -8.17 22.61
C LEU A 820 -10.72 -9.22 23.35
N GLN A 821 -9.76 -9.87 22.68
CA GLN A 821 -8.85 -10.85 23.26
C GLN A 821 -7.41 -10.37 23.20
N ARG A 822 -6.63 -10.64 24.25
CA ARG A 822 -5.20 -10.37 24.25
C ARG A 822 -4.48 -11.33 23.30
N TYR A 823 -3.45 -10.83 22.62
CA TYR A 823 -2.61 -11.67 21.79
C TYR A 823 -1.15 -11.21 21.78
N LEU A 824 -0.26 -12.14 21.47
CA LEU A 824 1.17 -11.91 21.26
C LEU A 824 1.49 -12.14 19.77
N PRO A 825 1.91 -11.10 19.03
CA PRO A 825 2.43 -11.29 17.67
C PRO A 825 3.88 -11.77 17.69
N VAL A 826 4.14 -12.86 16.96
CA VAL A 826 5.48 -13.31 16.57
C VAL A 826 5.62 -13.10 15.06
N SER A 827 6.45 -12.15 14.66
CA SER A 827 6.50 -11.63 13.30
C SER A 827 7.85 -11.90 12.64
N PHE A 828 7.86 -12.12 11.33
CA PHE A 828 9.10 -12.31 10.55
C PHE A 828 8.90 -11.91 9.09
N ASN A 829 10.01 -11.65 8.40
CA ASN A 829 10.03 -11.43 6.95
C ASN A 829 10.57 -12.67 6.24
N THR A 830 10.25 -12.81 4.96
CA THR A 830 10.72 -13.94 4.15
C THR A 830 11.84 -13.53 3.21
N HIS A 831 12.89 -14.36 3.10
CA HIS A 831 13.98 -14.12 2.16
C HIS A 831 14.42 -15.41 1.46
N GLY A 832 14.55 -15.33 0.13
CA GLY A 832 15.10 -16.42 -0.69
C GLY A 832 14.25 -17.70 -0.72
N ARG A 833 13.00 -17.63 -0.23
CA ARG A 833 12.02 -18.73 -0.23
C ARG A 833 10.60 -18.14 -0.18
N ASP A 834 9.62 -18.93 -0.61
CA ASP A 834 8.22 -18.52 -0.72
C ASP A 834 7.47 -18.56 0.63
N ILE A 835 6.50 -17.65 0.80
CA ILE A 835 5.71 -17.50 2.03
C ILE A 835 4.92 -18.79 2.31
N GLY A 836 4.25 -19.36 1.30
CA GLY A 836 3.40 -20.52 1.49
C GLY A 836 4.17 -21.76 1.97
N GLY A 837 5.34 -22.03 1.39
CA GLY A 837 6.22 -23.12 1.77
C GLY A 837 6.78 -22.97 3.19
N ILE A 838 7.20 -21.76 3.58
CA ILE A 838 7.68 -21.47 4.94
C ILE A 838 6.58 -21.70 5.96
N VAL A 839 5.38 -21.13 5.74
CA VAL A 839 4.28 -21.25 6.71
C VAL A 839 3.77 -22.68 6.80
N ALA A 840 3.71 -23.44 5.69
CA ALA A 840 3.33 -24.85 5.73
C ALA A 840 4.30 -25.69 6.57
N GLU A 841 5.61 -25.49 6.40
CA GLU A 841 6.63 -26.15 7.23
C GLU A 841 6.51 -25.74 8.70
N ALA A 842 6.32 -24.45 8.96
CA ALA A 842 6.17 -23.93 10.32
C ALA A 842 4.92 -24.50 11.02
N GLN A 843 3.78 -24.56 10.31
CA GLN A 843 2.54 -25.16 10.83
C GLN A 843 2.72 -26.64 11.16
N GLU A 844 3.41 -27.40 10.30
CA GLU A 844 3.69 -28.82 10.53
C GLU A 844 4.59 -29.03 11.75
N ARG A 845 5.65 -28.22 11.90
CA ARG A 845 6.57 -28.30 13.03
C ARG A 845 5.93 -27.85 14.34
N MET A 846 5.21 -26.73 14.33
CA MET A 846 4.48 -26.25 15.51
C MET A 846 3.45 -27.27 16.00
N ALA A 847 2.72 -27.93 15.09
CA ALA A 847 1.75 -28.97 15.46
C ALA A 847 2.39 -30.22 16.09
N ARG A 848 3.67 -30.49 15.83
CA ARG A 848 4.42 -31.62 16.40
C ARG A 848 5.12 -31.27 17.70
N GLU A 849 5.72 -30.09 17.77
CA GLU A 849 6.66 -29.69 18.83
C GLU A 849 5.98 -28.90 19.97
N ILE A 850 4.87 -28.20 19.70
CA ILE A 850 4.18 -27.33 20.67
C ILE A 850 2.81 -27.90 21.03
N ARG A 851 2.52 -28.00 22.33
CA ARG A 851 1.18 -28.27 22.85
C ARG A 851 0.60 -26.99 23.43
N LEU A 852 -0.45 -26.46 22.81
CA LEU A 852 -1.12 -25.25 23.27
C LEU A 852 -1.95 -25.55 24.53
N PRO A 853 -1.90 -24.68 25.57
CA PRO A 853 -2.79 -24.77 26.72
C PRO A 853 -4.27 -24.53 26.33
N GLU A 854 -5.20 -24.95 27.18
CA GLU A 854 -6.63 -24.70 26.96
C GLU A 854 -6.93 -23.19 26.95
N GLY A 855 -7.72 -22.74 25.98
CA GLY A 855 -8.05 -21.32 25.79
C GLY A 855 -7.03 -20.51 24.98
N TYR A 856 -5.94 -21.15 24.50
CA TYR A 856 -4.97 -20.54 23.60
C TYR A 856 -5.22 -20.95 22.17
N THR A 857 -5.13 -19.99 21.24
CA THR A 857 -5.26 -20.25 19.81
C THR A 857 -4.17 -19.55 19.03
N VAL A 858 -3.77 -20.14 17.91
CA VAL A 858 -2.77 -19.58 17.01
C VAL A 858 -3.44 -19.29 15.68
N VAL A 859 -3.32 -18.04 15.22
CA VAL A 859 -3.80 -17.59 13.92
C VAL A 859 -2.64 -17.00 13.14
N TRP A 860 -2.56 -17.31 11.85
CA TRP A 860 -1.56 -16.75 10.95
C TRP A 860 -2.15 -15.52 10.26
N GLY A 861 -1.43 -14.40 10.35
CA GLY A 861 -1.81 -13.10 9.78
C GLY A 861 -0.73 -12.54 8.84
N GLY A 862 -0.92 -11.28 8.45
CA GLY A 862 -0.03 -10.58 7.52
C GLY A 862 -0.38 -10.86 6.06
N SER A 863 0.61 -10.72 5.17
CA SER A 863 0.49 -11.00 3.74
C SER A 863 0.11 -12.46 3.45
N PHE A 864 0.41 -13.40 4.35
CA PHE A 864 -0.04 -14.79 4.24
C PHE A 864 -1.57 -14.94 4.29
N GLU A 865 -2.25 -14.21 5.18
CA GLU A 865 -3.71 -14.24 5.26
C GLU A 865 -4.34 -13.72 3.95
N ASN A 866 -3.79 -12.62 3.42
CA ASN A 866 -4.20 -12.06 2.13
C ASN A 866 -3.97 -13.06 0.99
N MET A 867 -2.83 -13.76 0.99
CA MET A 867 -2.54 -14.84 0.04
C MET A 867 -3.57 -15.97 0.13
N GLN A 868 -3.87 -16.46 1.34
CA GLN A 868 -4.83 -17.55 1.52
C GLN A 868 -6.24 -17.15 1.03
N ARG A 869 -6.71 -15.94 1.37
CA ARG A 869 -8.00 -15.42 0.90
C ARG A 869 -8.04 -15.32 -0.63
N ALA A 870 -7.03 -14.72 -1.24
CA ALA A 870 -6.94 -14.58 -2.69
C ALA A 870 -6.89 -15.94 -3.40
N MET A 871 -6.06 -16.87 -2.92
CA MET A 871 -5.94 -18.22 -3.50
C MET A 871 -7.21 -19.04 -3.35
N ALA A 872 -7.91 -18.95 -2.22
CA ALA A 872 -9.22 -19.57 -2.04
C ALA A 872 -10.23 -19.04 -3.05
N ARG A 873 -10.20 -17.73 -3.34
CA ARG A 873 -11.06 -17.13 -4.36
C ARG A 873 -10.68 -17.56 -5.78
N ILE A 874 -9.39 -17.62 -6.11
CA ILE A 874 -8.88 -18.08 -7.42
C ILE A 874 -9.31 -19.53 -7.69
N LYS A 875 -9.31 -20.41 -6.68
CA LYS A 875 -9.81 -21.80 -6.80
C LYS A 875 -11.27 -21.88 -7.26
N ILE A 876 -12.08 -20.86 -6.98
CA ILE A 876 -13.48 -20.76 -7.42
C ILE A 876 -13.58 -20.05 -8.76
N ILE A 877 -12.84 -18.95 -8.93
CA ILE A 877 -12.88 -18.10 -10.13
C ILE A 877 -12.40 -18.86 -11.38
N VAL A 878 -11.27 -19.58 -11.31
CA VAL A 878 -10.69 -20.22 -12.49
C VAL A 878 -11.66 -21.24 -13.13
N PRO A 879 -12.27 -22.18 -12.38
CA PRO A 879 -13.30 -23.07 -12.92
C PRO A 879 -14.53 -22.34 -13.47
N LEU A 880 -14.98 -21.29 -12.77
CA LEU A 880 -16.11 -20.47 -13.23
C LEU A 880 -15.80 -19.80 -14.58
N THR A 881 -14.61 -19.22 -14.74
CA THR A 881 -14.14 -18.62 -16.00
C THR A 881 -14.12 -19.64 -17.12
N ILE A 882 -13.57 -20.84 -16.89
CA ILE A 882 -13.56 -21.93 -17.88
C ILE A 882 -14.99 -22.33 -18.26
N GLY A 883 -15.90 -22.43 -17.29
CA GLY A 883 -17.32 -22.71 -17.51
C GLY A 883 -18.01 -21.64 -18.34
N VAL A 884 -17.77 -20.35 -18.06
CA VAL A 884 -18.33 -19.24 -18.82
C VAL A 884 -17.77 -19.20 -20.25
N ILE A 885 -16.45 -19.41 -20.43
CA ILE A 885 -15.83 -19.58 -21.75
C ILE A 885 -16.53 -20.72 -22.52
N PHE A 886 -16.74 -21.87 -21.87
CA PHE A 886 -17.41 -23.01 -22.49
C PHE A 886 -18.83 -22.67 -22.97
N LEU A 887 -19.62 -22.00 -22.15
CA LEU A 887 -20.98 -21.59 -22.50
C LEU A 887 -20.99 -20.61 -23.68
N LEU A 888 -20.06 -19.65 -23.72
CA LEU A 888 -19.93 -18.70 -24.82
C LEU A 888 -19.48 -19.39 -26.12
N LEU A 889 -18.52 -20.31 -26.03
CA LEU A 889 -18.10 -21.12 -27.17
C LEU A 889 -19.22 -22.01 -27.70
N PHE A 890 -19.97 -22.66 -26.80
CA PHE A 890 -21.13 -23.46 -27.15
C PHE A 890 -22.21 -22.61 -27.84
N SER A 891 -22.47 -21.41 -27.34
CA SER A 891 -23.40 -20.46 -27.96
C SER A 891 -22.94 -20.02 -29.36
N SER A 892 -21.63 -19.77 -29.53
CA SER A 892 -21.05 -19.30 -30.79
C SER A 892 -21.07 -20.38 -31.90
N PHE A 893 -20.67 -21.61 -31.58
CA PHE A 893 -20.54 -22.69 -32.56
C PHE A 893 -21.75 -23.62 -32.64
N SER A 894 -22.69 -23.52 -31.69
CA SER A 894 -23.84 -24.44 -31.53
C SER A 894 -23.44 -25.92 -31.53
N SER A 895 -22.24 -26.23 -31.02
CA SER A 895 -21.66 -27.58 -31.03
C SER A 895 -20.81 -27.82 -29.79
N LEU A 896 -21.22 -28.78 -28.96
CA LEU A 896 -20.45 -29.20 -27.77
C LEU A 896 -19.05 -29.71 -28.15
N LYS A 897 -18.93 -30.41 -29.28
CA LYS A 897 -17.66 -30.97 -29.75
C LYS A 897 -16.65 -29.87 -30.10
N GLN A 898 -17.10 -28.82 -30.80
CA GLN A 898 -16.22 -27.73 -31.20
C GLN A 898 -15.88 -26.81 -30.02
N ALA A 899 -16.82 -26.60 -29.09
CA ALA A 899 -16.55 -25.89 -27.84
C ALA A 899 -15.49 -26.63 -26.99
N ALA A 900 -15.63 -27.95 -26.81
CA ALA A 900 -14.65 -28.77 -26.07
C ALA A 900 -13.27 -28.79 -26.76
N LEU A 901 -13.26 -28.84 -28.10
CA LEU A 901 -12.02 -28.79 -28.89
C LEU A 901 -11.25 -27.49 -28.64
N ILE A 902 -11.94 -26.33 -28.64
CA ILE A 902 -11.29 -25.04 -28.41
C ILE A 902 -10.81 -24.93 -26.96
N ILE A 903 -11.55 -25.47 -25.98
CA ILE A 903 -11.10 -25.50 -24.57
C ILE A 903 -9.84 -26.32 -24.37
N CYS A 904 -9.58 -27.34 -25.21
CA CYS A 904 -8.33 -28.10 -25.14
C CYS A 904 -7.09 -27.22 -25.37
N ASN A 905 -7.22 -25.99 -25.89
CA ASN A 905 -6.12 -25.03 -25.98
C ASN A 905 -5.69 -24.46 -24.62
N LEU A 906 -6.55 -24.44 -23.59
CA LEU A 906 -6.19 -23.89 -22.28
C LEU A 906 -5.02 -24.66 -21.63
N PRO A 907 -5.05 -26.01 -21.56
CA PRO A 907 -3.90 -26.79 -21.10
C PRO A 907 -2.61 -26.51 -21.89
N PHE A 908 -2.70 -26.26 -23.20
CA PHE A 908 -1.53 -25.97 -24.03
C PHE A 908 -0.87 -24.63 -23.66
N ALA A 909 -1.69 -23.66 -23.27
CA ALA A 909 -1.23 -22.38 -22.77
C ALA A 909 -0.62 -22.51 -21.36
N LEU A 910 -1.21 -23.35 -20.51
CA LEU A 910 -0.72 -23.60 -19.14
C LEU A 910 0.73 -24.11 -19.13
N ILE A 911 1.10 -24.99 -20.08
CA ILE A 911 2.44 -25.57 -20.18
C ILE A 911 3.52 -24.49 -20.22
N GLY A 912 3.39 -23.55 -21.15
CA GLY A 912 4.38 -22.49 -21.33
C GLY A 912 4.39 -21.49 -20.18
N GLY A 913 3.23 -21.19 -19.59
CA GLY A 913 3.15 -20.28 -18.45
C GLY A 913 3.84 -20.83 -17.19
N ILE A 914 3.62 -22.11 -16.86
CA ILE A 914 4.28 -22.76 -15.71
C ILE A 914 5.79 -22.89 -15.94
N VAL A 915 6.20 -23.33 -17.13
CA VAL A 915 7.63 -23.47 -17.45
C VAL A 915 8.34 -22.11 -17.42
N ALA A 916 7.68 -21.05 -17.90
CA ALA A 916 8.25 -19.71 -17.88
C ALA A 916 8.48 -19.20 -16.46
N LEU A 917 7.50 -19.33 -15.56
CA LEU A 917 7.67 -18.97 -14.15
C LEU A 917 8.84 -19.73 -13.50
N TRP A 918 8.94 -21.04 -13.76
CA TRP A 918 10.00 -21.87 -13.21
C TRP A 918 11.39 -21.46 -13.71
N VAL A 919 11.53 -21.18 -15.01
CA VAL A 919 12.81 -20.73 -15.60
C VAL A 919 13.21 -19.35 -15.11
N THR A 920 12.25 -18.44 -14.90
CA THR A 920 12.53 -17.08 -14.40
C THR A 920 12.71 -17.02 -12.89
N GLY A 921 12.39 -18.10 -12.16
CA GLY A 921 12.44 -18.14 -10.70
C GLY A 921 11.34 -17.32 -10.02
N GLU A 922 10.22 -17.08 -10.71
CA GLU A 922 9.09 -16.29 -10.20
C GLU A 922 8.08 -17.22 -9.52
N TYR A 923 7.49 -16.77 -8.40
CA TYR A 923 6.54 -17.57 -7.62
C TYR A 923 5.12 -17.54 -8.20
N LEU A 924 4.29 -18.51 -7.80
CA LEU A 924 2.85 -18.45 -8.08
C LEU A 924 2.20 -17.39 -7.19
N SER A 925 1.98 -16.21 -7.76
CA SER A 925 1.38 -15.05 -7.10
C SER A 925 0.00 -14.68 -7.67
N VAL A 926 -0.69 -13.71 -7.05
CA VAL A 926 -1.95 -13.17 -7.59
C VAL A 926 -1.75 -12.55 -8.99
N PRO A 927 -0.71 -11.72 -9.26
CA PRO A 927 -0.39 -11.26 -10.62
C PRO A 927 -0.18 -12.39 -11.63
N ALA A 928 0.57 -13.44 -11.26
CA ALA A 928 0.82 -14.59 -12.13
C ALA A 928 -0.51 -15.32 -12.47
N SER A 929 -1.39 -15.47 -11.49
CA SER A 929 -2.72 -16.07 -11.66
C SER A 929 -3.61 -15.25 -12.59
N VAL A 930 -3.58 -13.91 -12.47
CA VAL A 930 -4.25 -13.00 -13.42
C VAL A 930 -3.64 -13.14 -14.82
N GLY A 931 -2.34 -13.36 -14.93
CA GLY A 931 -1.65 -13.69 -16.17
C GLY A 931 -2.19 -14.95 -16.84
N PHE A 932 -2.43 -16.03 -16.08
CA PHE A 932 -3.06 -17.25 -16.62
C PHE A 932 -4.50 -17.01 -17.09
N ILE A 933 -5.28 -16.23 -16.34
CA ILE A 933 -6.65 -15.85 -16.72
C ILE A 933 -6.63 -15.07 -18.05
N ASN A 934 -5.75 -14.08 -18.18
CA ASN A 934 -5.55 -13.33 -19.42
C ASN A 934 -5.18 -14.25 -20.59
N LEU A 935 -4.19 -15.13 -20.36
CA LEU A 935 -3.72 -16.09 -21.32
C LEU A 935 -4.83 -17.03 -21.84
N PHE A 936 -5.75 -17.47 -20.97
CA PHE A 936 -6.89 -18.28 -21.39
C PHE A 936 -7.79 -17.55 -22.38
N GLY A 937 -8.04 -16.25 -22.16
CA GLY A 937 -8.81 -15.43 -23.10
C GLY A 937 -8.18 -15.38 -24.49
N VAL A 938 -6.88 -15.07 -24.56
CA VAL A 938 -6.14 -14.96 -25.83
C VAL A 938 -5.99 -16.33 -26.53
N ALA A 939 -5.70 -17.39 -25.78
CA ALA A 939 -5.59 -18.74 -26.32
C ALA A 939 -6.90 -19.24 -26.96
N VAL A 940 -8.04 -18.88 -26.35
CA VAL A 940 -9.37 -19.18 -26.89
C VAL A 940 -9.64 -18.39 -28.17
N LEU A 941 -9.29 -17.09 -28.22
CA LEU A 941 -9.46 -16.26 -29.43
C LEU A 941 -8.77 -16.89 -30.64
N ASN A 942 -7.51 -17.30 -30.49
CA ASN A 942 -6.75 -17.95 -31.56
C ASN A 942 -7.43 -19.25 -32.04
N GLY A 943 -7.97 -20.05 -31.12
CA GLY A 943 -8.73 -21.26 -31.44
C GLY A 943 -10.04 -20.97 -32.19
N ILE A 944 -10.81 -19.97 -31.75
CA ILE A 944 -12.09 -19.57 -32.37
C ILE A 944 -11.89 -19.17 -33.83
N VAL A 945 -10.90 -18.31 -34.09
CA VAL A 945 -10.68 -17.77 -35.44
C VAL A 945 -10.25 -18.87 -36.41
N LEU A 946 -9.39 -19.81 -35.97
CA LEU A 946 -8.95 -20.94 -36.79
C LEU A 946 -10.10 -21.92 -37.08
N VAL A 947 -10.83 -22.36 -36.06
CA VAL A 947 -11.94 -23.33 -36.21
C VAL A 947 -13.09 -22.72 -37.01
N SER A 948 -13.42 -21.44 -36.78
CA SER A 948 -14.47 -20.75 -37.55
C SER A 948 -14.15 -20.70 -39.04
N TYR A 949 -12.89 -20.51 -39.40
CA TYR A 949 -12.50 -20.46 -40.82
C TYR A 949 -12.51 -21.85 -41.48
N ILE A 950 -12.03 -22.89 -40.78
CA ILE A 950 -12.13 -24.27 -41.27
C ILE A 950 -13.60 -24.66 -41.49
N ASN A 951 -14.49 -24.28 -40.57
CA ASN A 951 -15.93 -24.49 -40.72
C ASN A 951 -16.51 -23.73 -41.92
N SER A 952 -16.03 -22.52 -42.20
CA SER A 952 -16.46 -21.72 -43.37
C SER A 952 -16.10 -22.42 -44.67
N LEU A 953 -14.86 -22.89 -44.82
CA LEU A 953 -14.40 -23.65 -45.98
C LEU A 953 -15.23 -24.92 -46.20
N ARG A 954 -15.58 -25.64 -45.12
CA ARG A 954 -16.43 -26.83 -45.21
C ARG A 954 -17.86 -26.53 -45.61
N ARG A 955 -18.48 -25.49 -45.03
CA ARG A 955 -19.90 -25.18 -45.26
C ARG A 955 -20.16 -24.42 -46.56
N GLN A 956 -19.29 -23.50 -46.94
CA GLN A 956 -19.49 -22.62 -48.10
C GLN A 956 -18.84 -23.18 -49.37
N GLU A 957 -17.67 -23.81 -49.27
CA GLU A 957 -16.92 -24.32 -50.42
C GLU A 957 -17.00 -25.85 -50.58
N GLY A 958 -17.64 -26.56 -49.64
CA GLY A 958 -17.88 -28.00 -49.73
C GLY A 958 -16.61 -28.88 -49.64
N MET A 959 -15.50 -28.34 -49.14
CA MET A 959 -14.21 -29.03 -49.09
C MET A 959 -14.20 -30.24 -48.13
N GLU A 960 -13.48 -31.29 -48.52
CA GLU A 960 -13.20 -32.47 -47.67
C GLU A 960 -12.45 -32.07 -46.39
N VAL A 961 -12.70 -32.75 -45.26
CA VAL A 961 -12.16 -32.41 -43.92
C VAL A 961 -10.63 -32.24 -43.96
N HIS A 962 -9.90 -33.14 -44.61
CA HIS A 962 -8.45 -33.07 -44.70
C HIS A 962 -7.97 -31.82 -45.47
N GLN A 963 -8.59 -31.53 -46.61
CA GLN A 963 -8.22 -30.39 -47.45
C GLN A 963 -8.61 -29.07 -46.79
N ALA A 964 -9.80 -29.01 -46.17
CA ALA A 964 -10.28 -27.85 -45.44
C ALA A 964 -9.37 -27.50 -44.25
N VAL A 965 -8.89 -28.50 -43.49
CA VAL A 965 -7.94 -28.29 -42.39
C VAL A 965 -6.60 -27.76 -42.92
N LEU A 966 -6.06 -28.34 -43.99
CA LEU A 966 -4.76 -27.94 -44.55
C LEU A 966 -4.83 -26.51 -45.12
N SER A 967 -5.82 -26.21 -45.96
CA SER A 967 -6.05 -24.88 -46.53
C SER A 967 -6.37 -23.85 -45.45
N GLY A 968 -7.21 -24.20 -44.48
CA GLY A 968 -7.56 -23.32 -43.37
C GLY A 968 -6.35 -22.92 -42.53
N CYS A 969 -5.47 -23.88 -42.21
CA CYS A 969 -4.23 -23.63 -41.47
C CYS A 969 -3.25 -22.75 -42.25
N ILE A 970 -3.09 -22.96 -43.56
CA ILE A 970 -2.18 -22.16 -44.40
C ILE A 970 -2.65 -20.71 -44.50
N MET A 971 -3.95 -20.52 -44.70
CA MET A 971 -4.57 -19.19 -44.83
C MET A 971 -4.61 -18.43 -43.50
N ARG A 972 -4.70 -19.15 -42.37
CA ARG A 972 -4.72 -18.54 -41.03
C ARG A 972 -3.36 -18.40 -40.38
N LEU A 973 -2.30 -18.99 -40.95
CA LEU A 973 -0.95 -18.89 -40.40
C LEU A 973 -0.50 -17.42 -40.24
N ARG A 974 -0.74 -16.57 -41.26
CA ARG A 974 -0.32 -15.16 -41.22
C ARG A 974 -1.05 -14.37 -40.12
N PRO A 975 -2.40 -14.35 -40.06
CA PRO A 975 -3.11 -13.66 -38.99
C PRO A 975 -2.74 -14.18 -37.59
N VAL A 976 -2.71 -15.51 -37.39
CA VAL A 976 -2.46 -16.11 -36.05
C VAL A 976 -1.03 -15.85 -35.57
N LEU A 977 -0.03 -15.95 -36.45
CA LEU A 977 1.35 -15.68 -36.07
C LEU A 977 1.57 -14.18 -35.81
N MET A 978 0.90 -13.31 -36.58
CA MET A 978 0.96 -11.86 -36.40
C MET A 978 0.36 -11.45 -35.06
N THR A 979 -0.86 -11.88 -34.72
CA THR A 979 -1.52 -11.56 -33.44
C THR A 979 -0.72 -12.11 -32.26
N ALA A 980 -0.23 -13.36 -32.35
CA ALA A 980 0.61 -13.94 -31.32
C ALA A 980 1.93 -13.18 -31.10
N LEU A 981 2.62 -12.76 -32.18
CA LEU A 981 3.87 -11.99 -32.07
C LEU A 981 3.64 -10.57 -31.58
N VAL A 982 2.56 -9.92 -31.99
CA VAL A 982 2.18 -8.59 -31.49
C VAL A 982 1.90 -8.66 -29.99
N ALA A 983 1.13 -9.64 -29.54
CA ALA A 983 0.85 -9.84 -28.11
C ALA A 983 2.11 -10.20 -27.31
N LEU A 984 2.96 -11.09 -27.84
CA LEU A 984 4.21 -11.49 -27.19
C LEU A 984 5.19 -10.31 -27.09
N LEU A 985 5.51 -9.67 -28.20
CA LEU A 985 6.51 -8.60 -28.26
C LEU A 985 6.02 -7.30 -27.60
N GLY A 986 4.71 -7.07 -27.55
CA GLY A 986 4.12 -5.97 -26.78
C GLY A 986 4.36 -6.11 -25.26
N LEU A 987 4.52 -7.34 -24.76
CA LEU A 987 4.72 -7.65 -23.33
C LEU A 987 6.19 -7.84 -22.94
N VAL A 988 7.09 -8.10 -23.90
CA VAL A 988 8.52 -8.35 -23.64
C VAL A 988 9.20 -7.21 -22.86
N PRO A 989 9.01 -5.91 -23.20
CA PRO A 989 9.59 -4.82 -22.43
C PRO A 989 9.17 -4.83 -20.95
N LEU A 990 7.93 -5.27 -20.68
CA LEU A 990 7.40 -5.36 -19.33
C LEU A 990 8.06 -6.47 -18.52
N ALA A 991 8.31 -7.62 -19.13
CA ALA A 991 8.94 -8.77 -18.49
C ALA A 991 10.45 -8.56 -18.22
N LEU A 992 11.10 -7.68 -18.99
CA LEU A 992 12.53 -7.37 -18.89
C LEU A 992 12.83 -6.06 -18.14
N SER A 993 11.80 -5.29 -17.79
CA SER A 993 11.98 -4.04 -17.07
C SER A 993 12.56 -4.31 -15.68
N GLN A 994 13.56 -3.51 -15.30
CA GLN A 994 14.21 -3.54 -13.98
C GLN A 994 14.01 -2.23 -13.20
N GLY A 995 13.17 -1.33 -13.73
CA GLY A 995 12.87 -0.06 -13.08
C GLY A 995 11.90 -0.23 -11.92
N ILE A 996 11.86 0.77 -11.04
CA ILE A 996 10.89 0.87 -9.94
C ILE A 996 9.48 0.65 -10.47
N GLY A 997 8.74 -0.29 -9.88
CA GLY A 997 7.35 -0.57 -10.25
C GLY A 997 7.16 -1.79 -11.15
N SER A 998 8.24 -2.37 -11.66
CA SER A 998 8.19 -3.50 -12.61
C SER A 998 7.85 -4.84 -11.95
N GLU A 999 8.10 -4.98 -10.66
CA GLU A 999 8.03 -6.25 -9.92
C GLU A 999 6.63 -6.87 -9.95
N VAL A 1000 5.57 -6.06 -9.85
CA VAL A 1000 4.19 -6.58 -9.87
C VAL A 1000 3.73 -6.99 -11.27
N GLN A 1001 4.28 -6.37 -12.30
CA GLN A 1001 3.88 -6.62 -13.69
C GLN A 1001 4.64 -7.80 -14.32
N ARG A 1002 5.85 -8.09 -13.83
CA ARG A 1002 6.75 -9.09 -14.40
C ARG A 1002 6.19 -10.53 -14.34
N PRO A 1003 5.72 -11.08 -13.19
CA PRO A 1003 5.18 -12.44 -13.16
C PRO A 1003 3.98 -12.62 -14.10
N LEU A 1004 3.13 -11.59 -14.20
CA LEU A 1004 2.01 -11.56 -15.12
C LEU A 1004 2.49 -11.64 -16.58
N ALA A 1005 3.44 -10.77 -16.97
CA ALA A 1005 3.97 -10.72 -18.32
C ALA A 1005 4.69 -12.04 -18.70
N VAL A 1006 5.48 -12.61 -17.80
CA VAL A 1006 6.20 -13.88 -17.98
C VAL A 1006 5.23 -15.02 -18.27
N VAL A 1007 4.14 -15.15 -17.49
CA VAL A 1007 3.12 -16.18 -17.71
C VAL A 1007 2.46 -16.04 -19.08
N VAL A 1008 2.08 -14.82 -19.45
CA VAL A 1008 1.42 -14.56 -20.73
C VAL A 1008 2.36 -14.82 -21.90
N ILE A 1009 3.62 -14.37 -21.83
CA ILE A 1009 4.62 -14.60 -22.88
C ILE A 1009 4.89 -16.11 -23.04
N GLY A 1010 5.23 -16.80 -21.96
CA GLY A 1010 5.53 -18.24 -21.99
C GLY A 1010 4.35 -19.04 -22.50
N GLY A 1011 3.16 -18.73 -21.99
CA GLY A 1011 1.92 -19.39 -22.38
C GLY A 1011 1.50 -19.10 -23.83
N LEU A 1012 1.73 -17.89 -24.35
CA LEU A 1012 1.45 -17.56 -25.76
C LEU A 1012 2.40 -18.29 -26.71
N VAL A 1013 3.67 -18.46 -26.35
CA VAL A 1013 4.61 -19.28 -27.13
C VAL A 1013 4.09 -20.71 -27.25
N SER A 1014 3.80 -21.37 -26.12
CA SER A 1014 3.35 -22.77 -26.13
C SER A 1014 1.98 -22.90 -26.78
N SER A 1015 1.03 -22.02 -26.44
CA SER A 1015 -0.33 -22.00 -26.99
C SER A 1015 -0.32 -21.82 -28.50
N THR A 1016 0.48 -20.91 -29.05
CA THR A 1016 0.49 -20.65 -30.50
C THR A 1016 1.04 -21.83 -31.28
N ILE A 1017 2.15 -22.42 -30.82
CA ILE A 1017 2.76 -23.60 -31.45
C ILE A 1017 1.80 -24.80 -31.40
N LEU A 1018 1.24 -25.08 -30.22
CA LEU A 1018 0.34 -26.23 -30.02
C LEU A 1018 -1.03 -26.00 -30.67
N THR A 1019 -1.52 -24.77 -30.75
CA THR A 1019 -2.77 -24.44 -31.47
C THR A 1019 -2.61 -24.66 -32.97
N LEU A 1020 -1.46 -24.35 -33.57
CA LEU A 1020 -1.22 -24.57 -34.99
C LEU A 1020 -0.94 -26.05 -35.33
N VAL A 1021 -0.47 -26.86 -34.37
CA VAL A 1021 -0.10 -28.26 -34.63
C VAL A 1021 -1.14 -29.26 -34.10
N VAL A 1022 -1.54 -29.12 -32.84
CA VAL A 1022 -2.40 -30.09 -32.13
C VAL A 1022 -3.88 -29.85 -32.42
N LEU A 1023 -4.34 -28.59 -32.47
CA LEU A 1023 -5.75 -28.29 -32.74
C LEU A 1023 -6.24 -28.83 -34.10
N PRO A 1024 -5.49 -28.73 -35.21
CA PRO A 1024 -5.87 -29.32 -36.50
C PRO A 1024 -5.98 -30.85 -36.44
N VAL A 1025 -5.06 -31.51 -35.72
CA VAL A 1025 -5.07 -32.97 -35.53
C VAL A 1025 -6.31 -33.40 -34.75
N LEU A 1026 -6.63 -32.69 -33.67
CA LEU A 1026 -7.83 -32.93 -32.87
C LEU A 1026 -9.12 -32.64 -33.66
N TYR A 1027 -9.17 -31.55 -34.42
CA TYR A 1027 -10.31 -31.21 -35.28
C TYR A 1027 -10.58 -32.33 -36.30
N LYS A 1028 -9.55 -32.75 -37.04
CA LYS A 1028 -9.63 -33.84 -38.01
C LYS A 1028 -10.14 -35.12 -37.35
N TRP A 1029 -9.59 -35.49 -36.19
CA TRP A 1029 -9.97 -36.71 -35.48
C TRP A 1029 -11.43 -36.72 -35.01
N ILE A 1030 -11.93 -35.60 -34.49
CA ILE A 1030 -13.31 -35.48 -33.97
C ILE A 1030 -14.32 -35.50 -35.13
N GLU A 1031 -14.03 -34.81 -36.22
CA GLU A 1031 -14.94 -34.66 -37.37
C GLU A 1031 -14.94 -35.90 -38.28
N GLU A 1032 -13.80 -36.58 -38.46
CA GLU A 1032 -13.74 -37.85 -39.21
C GLU A 1032 -14.53 -38.97 -38.51
N ARG A 1033 -14.52 -39.03 -37.17
CA ARG A 1033 -15.35 -39.96 -36.40
C ARG A 1033 -16.85 -39.67 -36.50
N ALA A 1034 -17.24 -38.42 -36.78
CA ALA A 1034 -18.64 -38.05 -36.98
C ALA A 1034 -19.15 -38.38 -38.39
N ALA A 1035 -18.25 -38.57 -39.36
CA ALA A 1035 -18.57 -38.85 -40.76
C ALA A 1035 -18.74 -40.35 -41.10
N VAL A 1036 -18.54 -41.28 -40.15
CA VAL A 1036 -18.78 -42.72 -40.38
C VAL A 1036 -20.29 -42.99 -40.37
N PRO A 1037 -20.91 -43.44 -41.48
CA PRO A 1037 -22.32 -43.82 -41.50
C PRO A 1037 -22.53 -45.04 -40.61
N ARG A 1038 -23.55 -45.02 -39.74
CA ARG A 1038 -24.06 -46.26 -39.15
C ARG A 1038 -24.55 -47.16 -40.30
N PRO A 1039 -24.19 -48.45 -40.34
CA PRO A 1039 -24.67 -49.34 -41.38
C PRO A 1039 -26.20 -49.41 -41.34
N PRO A 1040 -26.88 -49.50 -42.50
CA PRO A 1040 -28.33 -49.57 -42.54
C PRO A 1040 -28.80 -50.81 -41.79
N ALA A 1041 -29.79 -50.63 -40.90
CA ALA A 1041 -30.45 -51.72 -40.22
C ALA A 1041 -30.98 -52.71 -41.28
N SER A 1042 -30.49 -53.94 -41.23
CA SER A 1042 -30.97 -55.03 -42.05
C SER A 1042 -32.45 -55.27 -41.74
N ILE A 1043 -33.32 -54.92 -42.68
CA ILE A 1043 -34.69 -55.43 -42.72
C ILE A 1043 -34.57 -56.90 -43.09
N THR A 1044 -34.64 -57.77 -42.09
CA THR A 1044 -34.91 -59.20 -42.30
C THR A 1044 -36.42 -59.37 -42.43
N SER A 1045 -36.88 -59.61 -43.65
CA SER A 1045 -38.15 -60.27 -43.94
C SER A 1045 -38.05 -61.75 -43.58
N GLY A 1046 -39.05 -62.30 -42.88
CA GLY A 1046 -39.15 -63.74 -42.65
C GLY A 1046 -40.22 -64.17 -41.64
N HIS A 1047 -41.44 -64.37 -42.17
CA HIS A 1047 -42.64 -65.03 -41.63
C HIS A 1047 -43.55 -64.28 -40.66
#